data_AF-A0A838Q6R0-F1
#
_entry.id   AF-A0A838Q6R0-F1
#
_cell.length_a   1.000
_cell.length_b   1.000
_cell.length_c   1.000
_cell.angle_alpha   90.00
_cell.angle_beta   90.00
_cell.angle_gamma   90.00
#
_symmetry.space_group_name_H-M   'P 1'
#
loop_
_entity.id
_entity.type
_entity.pdbx_description
1 polymer ?
#
loop_
_entity_poly.entity_id
_entity_poly.type
_entity_poly.pdbx_seq_one_letter_code
_entity_poly.pdbx_strand_id
1 'polypeptide(L)'
;MSFPKTKCVDVEVSQSVETLEDLEGYAAVRALVRVLGTPVGFLNLSVVGDHVSAASLRRAIVEELSFPIFERFAAAALEQAPLPQKGFEIADLVAAEAVPKEGPFPPVTVAVCTRDRTADLAVCLQSLLRIDYPNLELLVVDNAPSDDATQRLVGDQFPSVRHVLEPRPGLDWARNRAVLESGGEILAYTDDDVVVDRGWIRALVGSFNDDVGIVCVTGLVIADELDTEAQQLFELYGGFGRGFQRGWFRKPYGFGADDTGEKRLPEVPISNTAMHRILRRDRGRSPYFGTGALGTGCNMAYRRSFLEEIGGFDPALDVGTPTNGGGDLEMYFRVLREGYTLAYEPGAIVRHRHRQERERLKTQIQSNGVGLFSFFLRIAQKYPDERLAVARFAIWWIRFWHVRRLFTSLFRPGFFPLDLILAELTSVFKAPRALHQSRTRAREIAAEFPDEPFLQASGVRLESPPAAHRRLAQAVRTTELSQPLGPLTDIDFYPRVLVLVSAYGQLVGGFELQNNYQNCGVLRLREGIVKHCSLKLLKPYADSKGMLTYSLAVAELLRKLEGPQESQEVAPPEVSCDIPISVVVATRDRPDDLRLCLKRLTAQQTSRPVQIIVVDNAPQSGITRRVVAEFAGIELIDELRPGVSYARNTGFAAATGEIILSTDDDVTVPPSWVESMVAPFARNDVMIVCGNVIPVELETAAQHLYEIYGGLGRGYVPWEADSSWFRMFRRRSVPVWQLGATANGAFRAEVMRDPRVGMLEECLGCGMPSEGSEDNYFLYKALKAGMKIVYEPSAHVYHRHRADLKALKKQLFGYSKGFICFHLLQIKRDRDFRAVTALLVILPMHFCRRAWSAMTRKGDYPLTLLLTELHGWIAGPFALWQSERRVQKLGRSHPMPAARTAGLGTTCSNDPRL
;
A
#
# COMPACT_ATOMS: atom_id res chain seq x y z
N MET A 1 28.33 8.10 12.32
CA MET A 1 27.52 8.71 11.25
C MET A 1 28.03 10.11 11.04
N SER A 2 28.20 10.54 9.79
CA SER A 2 28.38 11.96 9.47
C SER A 2 26.98 12.58 9.33
N PHE A 3 26.76 13.76 9.89
CA PHE A 3 25.51 14.52 9.78
C PHE A 3 25.78 15.73 8.88
N PRO A 4 25.75 15.55 7.54
CA PRO A 4 26.05 16.63 6.61
C PRO A 4 25.02 17.76 6.73
N LYS A 5 25.48 19.01 6.65
CA LYS A 5 24.59 20.17 6.55
C LYS A 5 23.64 19.96 5.37
N THR A 6 22.33 19.96 5.63
CA THR A 6 21.29 19.58 4.65
C THR A 6 20.31 20.72 4.41
N LYS A 7 20.18 21.16 3.14
CA LYS A 7 19.24 22.21 2.76
C LYS A 7 17.83 21.64 2.62
N CYS A 8 16.84 22.24 3.27
CA CYS A 8 15.43 21.93 3.03
C CYS A 8 14.89 22.80 1.87
N VAL A 9 14.25 22.19 0.88
CA VAL A 9 13.66 22.88 -0.28
C VAL A 9 12.32 22.28 -0.67
N ASP A 10 11.52 23.01 -1.46
CA ASP A 10 10.26 22.52 -2.04
C ASP A 10 10.41 22.37 -3.55
N VAL A 11 9.85 21.29 -4.08
CA VAL A 11 9.86 20.99 -5.52
C VAL A 11 8.42 20.71 -5.95
N GLU A 12 7.87 21.59 -6.79
CA GLU A 12 6.55 21.41 -7.39
C GLU A 12 6.68 20.68 -8.73
N VAL A 13 6.06 19.51 -8.86
CA VAL A 13 6.18 18.65 -10.05
C VAL A 13 5.02 18.84 -11.03
N SER A 14 4.15 19.81 -10.79
CA SER A 14 3.14 20.25 -11.76
C SER A 14 3.72 21.10 -12.89
N GLN A 15 5.00 21.46 -12.82
CA GLN A 15 5.77 22.22 -13.81
C GLN A 15 7.09 21.51 -14.14
N SER A 16 7.85 22.03 -15.10
CA SER A 16 9.20 21.54 -15.38
C SER A 16 10.11 21.69 -14.17
N VAL A 17 10.97 20.71 -13.92
CA VAL A 17 11.89 20.72 -12.79
C VAL A 17 13.25 21.19 -13.24
N GLU A 18 13.72 22.27 -12.62
CA GLU A 18 15.01 22.92 -12.90
C GLU A 18 16.12 22.42 -11.96
N THR A 19 17.36 22.81 -12.27
CA THR A 19 18.51 22.54 -11.40
C THR A 19 18.38 23.35 -10.12
N LEU A 20 18.64 22.73 -8.98
CA LEU A 20 18.70 23.44 -7.70
C LEU A 20 20.08 24.06 -7.56
N GLU A 21 20.16 25.38 -7.65
CA GLU A 21 21.38 26.20 -7.50
C GLU A 21 21.49 26.76 -6.06
N ASP A 22 22.53 27.54 -5.78
CA ASP A 22 22.79 28.20 -4.49
C ASP A 22 22.92 27.25 -3.28
N LEU A 23 23.54 26.08 -3.47
CA LEU A 23 23.75 25.07 -2.43
C LEU A 23 25.16 25.09 -1.84
N GLU A 24 25.89 26.20 -1.97
CA GLU A 24 27.21 26.37 -1.38
C GLU A 24 27.20 26.08 0.12
N GLY A 25 28.15 25.25 0.57
CA GLY A 25 28.28 24.85 1.98
C GLY A 25 27.27 23.79 2.45
N TYR A 26 26.39 23.30 1.58
CA TYR A 26 25.51 22.15 1.84
C TYR A 26 26.05 20.88 1.19
N ALA A 27 25.97 19.76 1.91
CA ALA A 27 26.40 18.46 1.38
C ALA A 27 25.21 17.60 0.93
N ALA A 28 23.98 17.97 1.31
CA ALA A 28 22.76 17.30 0.89
C ALA A 28 21.57 18.27 0.78
N VAL A 29 20.54 17.84 0.05
CA VAL A 29 19.23 18.48 -0.06
C VAL A 29 18.16 17.50 0.43
N ARG A 30 17.23 17.98 1.24
CA ARG A 30 15.96 17.32 1.55
C ARG A 30 14.83 18.07 0.86
N ALA A 31 14.36 17.54 -0.26
CA ALA A 31 13.31 18.16 -1.07
C ALA A 31 11.93 17.62 -0.68
N LEU A 32 11.03 18.50 -0.27
CA LEU A 32 9.60 18.21 -0.16
C LEU A 32 8.98 18.29 -1.56
N VAL A 33 8.54 17.15 -2.08
CA VAL A 33 7.92 17.08 -3.41
C VAL A 33 6.43 17.32 -3.27
N ARG A 34 5.91 18.23 -4.08
CA ARG A 34 4.51 18.65 -4.13
C ARG A 34 3.92 18.46 -5.51
N VAL A 35 2.63 18.12 -5.55
CA VAL A 35 1.80 18.05 -6.76
C VAL A 35 0.57 18.91 -6.50
N LEU A 36 0.39 19.96 -7.30
CA LEU A 36 -0.70 20.92 -7.19
C LEU A 36 -0.80 21.49 -5.77
N GLY A 37 0.35 21.89 -5.21
CA GLY A 37 0.49 22.40 -3.85
C GLY A 37 0.38 21.37 -2.72
N THR A 38 0.01 20.11 -3.02
CA THR A 38 -0.16 19.03 -2.02
C THR A 38 1.12 18.21 -1.88
N PRO A 39 1.61 17.96 -0.66
CA PRO A 39 2.86 17.23 -0.47
C PRO A 39 2.68 15.73 -0.65
N VAL A 40 3.60 15.10 -1.39
CA VAL A 40 3.53 13.66 -1.71
C VAL A 40 4.71 12.84 -1.17
N GLY A 41 5.83 13.50 -0.84
CA GLY A 41 7.03 12.77 -0.42
C GLY A 41 8.23 13.66 -0.08
N PHE A 42 9.27 13.05 0.49
CA PHE A 42 10.60 13.64 0.60
C PHE A 42 11.59 12.90 -0.30
N LEU A 43 12.51 13.64 -0.92
CA LEU A 43 13.72 13.09 -1.55
C LEU A 43 14.95 13.59 -0.79
N ASN A 44 15.96 12.73 -0.63
CA ASN A 44 17.24 13.11 -0.06
C ASN A 44 18.33 12.92 -1.12
N LEU A 45 18.95 14.02 -1.55
CA LEU A 45 19.92 14.05 -2.65
C LEU A 45 21.25 14.61 -2.15
N SER A 46 22.37 14.11 -2.67
CA SER A 46 23.69 14.67 -2.38
C SER A 46 23.96 15.88 -3.28
N VAL A 47 24.57 16.92 -2.70
CA VAL A 47 25.02 18.10 -3.46
C VAL A 47 26.36 17.78 -4.13
N VAL A 48 26.51 18.12 -5.41
CA VAL A 48 27.75 17.93 -6.16
C VAL A 48 28.23 19.31 -6.61
N GLY A 49 29.34 19.79 -6.03
CA GLY A 49 29.75 21.18 -6.17
C GLY A 49 28.85 22.09 -5.32
N ASP A 50 28.05 22.90 -5.98
CA ASP A 50 27.14 23.91 -5.43
C ASP A 50 25.68 23.74 -5.90
N HIS A 51 25.36 22.63 -6.56
CA HIS A 51 24.03 22.40 -7.14
C HIS A 51 23.60 20.92 -7.08
N VAL A 52 22.32 20.69 -7.36
CA VAL A 52 21.74 19.37 -7.68
C VAL A 52 21.11 19.45 -9.06
N SER A 53 21.69 18.73 -10.03
CA SER A 53 21.23 18.79 -11.42
C SER A 53 19.75 18.39 -11.57
N ALA A 54 19.04 19.07 -12.48
CA ALA A 54 17.66 18.72 -12.84
C ALA A 54 17.52 17.23 -13.21
N ALA A 55 18.48 16.66 -13.93
CA ALA A 55 18.47 15.25 -14.33
C ALA A 55 18.49 14.29 -13.13
N SER A 56 19.35 14.55 -12.13
CA SER A 56 19.40 13.77 -10.89
C SER A 56 18.10 13.88 -10.09
N LEU A 57 17.53 15.09 -10.02
CA LEU A 57 16.28 15.36 -9.31
C LEU A 57 15.09 14.66 -9.99
N ARG A 58 14.95 14.77 -11.31
CA ARG A 58 13.89 14.09 -12.10
C ARG A 58 13.94 12.58 -11.94
N ARG A 59 15.15 12.01 -12.02
CA ARG A 59 15.35 10.57 -11.84
C ARG A 59 14.88 10.11 -10.46
N ALA A 60 15.27 10.81 -9.40
CA ALA A 60 14.86 10.47 -8.04
C ALA A 60 13.34 10.63 -7.80
N ILE A 61 12.72 11.67 -8.37
CA ILE A 61 11.27 11.85 -8.34
C ILE A 61 10.55 10.63 -8.91
N VAL A 62 10.99 10.16 -10.08
CA VAL A 62 10.35 9.01 -10.75
C VAL A 62 10.64 7.68 -10.07
N GLU A 63 11.88 7.47 -9.58
CA GLU A 63 12.26 6.22 -8.92
C GLU A 63 11.56 6.06 -7.55
N GLU A 64 11.34 7.14 -6.81
CA GLU A 64 10.84 7.07 -5.43
C GLU A 64 9.38 7.51 -5.23
N LEU A 65 8.85 8.41 -6.07
CA LEU A 65 7.58 9.12 -5.80
C LEU A 65 6.56 9.09 -6.94
N SER A 66 6.83 8.40 -8.05
CA SER A 66 5.91 8.28 -9.19
C SER A 66 4.48 7.87 -8.79
N PHE A 67 4.32 6.86 -7.94
CA PHE A 67 3.01 6.34 -7.56
C PHE A 67 2.18 7.34 -6.73
N PRO A 68 2.70 7.93 -5.63
CA PRO A 68 2.05 9.05 -4.94
C PRO A 68 1.71 10.25 -5.85
N ILE A 69 2.57 10.55 -6.82
CA ILE A 69 2.33 11.63 -7.79
C ILE A 69 1.11 11.32 -8.66
N PHE A 70 1.01 10.10 -9.20
CA PHE A 70 -0.16 9.69 -10.00
C PHE A 70 -1.44 9.62 -9.17
N GLU A 71 -1.38 9.15 -7.92
CA GLU A 71 -2.53 9.19 -7.03
C GLU A 71 -3.03 10.63 -6.87
N ARG A 72 -2.12 11.60 -6.68
CA ARG A 72 -2.54 13.00 -6.51
C ARG A 72 -3.14 13.60 -7.77
N PHE A 73 -2.55 13.36 -8.95
CA PHE A 73 -3.13 13.80 -10.23
C PHE A 73 -4.49 13.16 -10.49
N ALA A 74 -4.67 11.88 -10.18
CA ALA A 74 -5.95 11.20 -10.31
C ALA A 74 -7.01 11.74 -9.35
N ALA A 75 -6.63 12.09 -8.13
CA ALA A 75 -7.52 12.77 -7.18
C ALA A 75 -7.96 14.15 -7.70
N ALA A 76 -7.07 14.90 -8.35
CA ALA A 76 -7.39 16.20 -8.93
C ALA A 76 -8.30 16.07 -10.16
N ALA A 77 -8.06 15.10 -11.05
CA ALA A 77 -8.91 14.86 -12.21
C ALA A 77 -10.35 14.48 -11.81
N LEU A 78 -10.53 13.62 -10.80
CA LEU A 78 -11.85 13.28 -10.24
C LEU A 78 -12.53 14.44 -9.49
N GLU A 79 -11.78 15.47 -9.11
CA GLU A 79 -12.32 16.69 -8.52
C GLU A 79 -12.87 17.64 -9.58
N GLN A 80 -12.22 17.70 -10.74
CA GLN A 80 -12.58 18.57 -11.86
C GLN A 80 -13.82 18.07 -12.60
N ALA A 81 -13.88 16.77 -12.88
CA ALA A 81 -14.90 16.21 -13.73
C ALA A 81 -15.22 14.74 -13.38
N PRO A 82 -16.44 14.28 -13.70
CA PRO A 82 -16.74 12.86 -13.72
C PRO A 82 -15.81 12.09 -14.66
N LEU A 83 -15.65 10.79 -14.40
CA LEU A 83 -14.82 9.90 -15.21
C LEU A 83 -15.39 9.77 -16.63
N PRO A 84 -14.60 10.05 -17.68
CA PRO A 84 -15.03 9.83 -19.06
C PRO A 84 -15.23 8.34 -19.38
N GLN A 85 -16.04 8.02 -20.40
CA GLN A 85 -16.33 6.63 -20.80
C GLN A 85 -15.09 5.83 -21.21
N LYS A 86 -14.05 6.49 -21.73
CA LYS A 86 -12.78 5.82 -22.07
C LYS A 86 -11.77 5.82 -20.91
N GLY A 87 -12.06 6.52 -19.82
CA GLY A 87 -11.10 6.89 -18.78
C GLY A 87 -10.46 8.25 -19.01
N PHE A 88 -9.57 8.62 -18.09
CA PHE A 88 -8.69 9.78 -18.28
C PHE A 88 -7.52 9.42 -19.20
N GLU A 89 -7.26 10.25 -20.20
CA GLU A 89 -6.00 10.15 -20.93
C GLU A 89 -4.83 10.52 -20.00
N ILE A 90 -3.68 9.87 -20.19
CA ILE A 90 -2.50 10.08 -19.33
C ILE A 90 -2.02 11.53 -19.39
N ALA A 91 -2.03 12.12 -20.60
CA ALA A 91 -1.67 13.52 -20.80
C ALA A 91 -2.60 14.46 -20.02
N ASP A 92 -3.92 14.21 -20.06
CA ASP A 92 -4.91 15.01 -19.33
C ASP A 92 -4.77 14.84 -17.81
N LEU A 93 -4.48 13.62 -17.34
CA LEU A 93 -4.25 13.35 -15.93
C LEU A 93 -3.06 14.15 -15.40
N VAL A 94 -1.94 14.11 -16.13
CA VAL A 94 -0.68 14.78 -15.76
C VAL A 94 -0.74 16.30 -16.08
N ALA A 95 -1.70 16.73 -16.89
CA ALA A 95 -2.05 18.13 -17.12
C ALA A 95 -3.10 18.69 -16.16
N ALA A 96 -3.69 17.86 -15.28
CA ALA A 96 -4.73 18.29 -14.35
C ALA A 96 -4.24 19.47 -13.49
N GLU A 97 -5.03 20.53 -13.44
CA GLU A 97 -4.76 21.71 -12.63
C GLU A 97 -5.35 21.63 -11.21
N ALA A 98 -4.91 22.51 -10.32
CA ALA A 98 -5.52 22.61 -9.01
C ALA A 98 -6.92 23.20 -9.15
N VAL A 99 -7.96 22.46 -8.77
CA VAL A 99 -9.31 23.03 -8.68
C VAL A 99 -9.32 24.05 -7.55
N PRO A 100 -9.68 25.31 -7.80
CA PRO A 100 -9.93 26.26 -6.73
C PRO A 100 -10.97 25.64 -5.78
N LYS A 101 -10.60 25.43 -4.53
CA LYS A 101 -11.55 24.92 -3.52
C LYS A 101 -12.59 26.00 -3.24
N GLU A 102 -13.64 26.03 -4.05
CA GLU A 102 -14.86 26.77 -3.78
C GLU A 102 -15.72 25.93 -2.84
N GLY A 103 -16.03 26.48 -1.67
CA GLY A 103 -16.80 25.82 -0.64
C GLY A 103 -17.15 26.84 0.44
N PRO A 104 -17.90 26.46 1.47
CA PRO A 104 -18.09 27.36 2.60
C PRO A 104 -16.71 27.69 3.17
N PHE A 105 -16.43 28.98 3.28
CA PHE A 105 -15.27 29.52 3.99
C PHE A 105 -15.74 29.95 5.38
N PRO A 106 -15.93 29.01 6.33
CA PRO A 106 -16.31 29.37 7.69
C PRO A 106 -15.25 30.34 8.26
N PRO A 107 -15.65 31.27 9.14
CA PRO A 107 -14.70 32.11 9.85
C PRO A 107 -13.69 31.26 10.62
N VAL A 108 -12.39 31.55 10.45
CA VAL A 108 -11.30 30.85 11.14
C VAL A 108 -10.53 31.85 11.99
N THR A 109 -10.32 31.53 13.26
CA THR A 109 -9.34 32.22 14.10
C THR A 109 -8.07 31.39 14.15
N VAL A 110 -6.93 32.00 13.87
CA VAL A 110 -5.60 31.40 14.08
C VAL A 110 -5.01 32.01 15.34
N ALA A 111 -4.76 31.16 16.34
CA ALA A 111 -4.16 31.54 17.60
C ALA A 111 -2.67 31.15 17.65
N VAL A 112 -1.83 32.14 17.96
CA VAL A 112 -0.41 31.94 18.31
C VAL A 112 -0.25 32.27 19.79
N CYS A 113 0.06 31.26 20.58
CA CYS A 113 0.35 31.43 22.01
C CYS A 113 1.86 31.64 22.17
N THR A 114 2.28 32.77 22.73
CA THR A 114 3.69 33.15 22.79
C THR A 114 4.06 33.67 24.18
N ARG A 115 5.35 33.65 24.48
CA ARG A 115 5.91 34.26 25.69
C ARG A 115 7.37 34.62 25.46
N ASP A 116 7.69 35.90 25.52
CA ASP A 116 9.07 36.44 25.48
C ASP A 116 9.89 36.01 24.24
N ARG A 117 9.24 35.74 23.09
CA ARG A 117 9.86 35.25 21.85
C ARG A 117 9.54 36.11 20.62
N THR A 118 9.68 37.42 20.77
CA THR A 118 9.35 38.40 19.72
C THR A 118 10.04 38.13 18.37
N ALA A 119 11.28 37.65 18.37
CA ALA A 119 12.01 37.34 17.13
C ALA A 119 11.40 36.17 16.35
N ASP A 120 11.08 35.06 17.02
CA ASP A 120 10.44 33.90 16.38
C ASP A 120 9.00 34.26 15.99
N LEU A 121 8.26 34.94 16.88
CA LEU A 121 6.90 35.42 16.64
C LEU A 121 6.82 36.31 15.38
N ALA A 122 7.75 37.24 15.20
CA ALA A 122 7.76 38.11 14.01
C ALA A 122 7.86 37.31 12.70
N VAL A 123 8.69 36.26 12.68
CA VAL A 123 8.82 35.37 11.52
C VAL A 123 7.54 34.55 11.30
N CYS A 124 6.94 34.03 12.38
CA CYS A 124 5.66 33.34 12.34
C CYS A 124 4.54 34.24 11.76
N LEU A 125 4.37 35.45 12.31
CA LEU A 125 3.35 36.42 11.87
C LEU A 125 3.53 36.82 10.40
N GLN A 126 4.77 37.00 9.92
CA GLN A 126 5.03 37.26 8.50
C GLN A 126 4.55 36.13 7.58
N SER A 127 4.62 34.87 8.04
CA SER A 127 4.08 33.73 7.29
C SER A 127 2.56 33.68 7.35
N LEU A 128 1.95 34.00 8.50
CA LEU A 128 0.49 34.05 8.67
C LEU A 128 -0.17 35.11 7.78
N LEU A 129 0.46 36.27 7.60
CA LEU A 129 -0.03 37.32 6.69
C LEU A 129 -0.08 36.89 5.21
N ARG A 130 0.61 35.80 4.84
CA ARG A 130 0.61 35.25 3.48
C ARG A 130 -0.43 34.16 3.29
N ILE A 131 -1.17 33.77 4.33
CA ILE A 131 -2.25 32.78 4.21
C ILE A 131 -3.30 33.29 3.24
N ASP A 132 -3.67 32.43 2.31
CA ASP A 132 -4.71 32.70 1.34
C ASP A 132 -6.04 32.18 1.88
N TYR A 133 -6.79 32.99 2.63
CA TYR A 133 -8.12 32.62 3.14
C TYR A 133 -8.97 33.87 3.43
N PRO A 134 -10.24 33.94 2.96
CA PRO A 134 -11.02 35.19 2.98
C PRO A 134 -11.55 35.60 4.36
N ASN A 135 -11.89 34.63 5.23
CA ASN A 135 -12.51 34.89 6.55
C ASN A 135 -11.56 34.50 7.68
N LEU A 136 -10.39 35.14 7.72
CA LEU A 136 -9.31 34.82 8.66
C LEU A 136 -9.13 35.90 9.72
N GLU A 137 -9.17 35.49 10.98
CA GLU A 137 -8.78 36.29 12.13
C GLU A 137 -7.42 35.80 12.65
N LEU A 138 -6.47 36.70 12.87
CA LEU A 138 -5.19 36.37 13.51
C LEU A 138 -5.18 36.89 14.95
N LEU A 139 -4.91 35.98 15.89
CA LEU A 139 -4.92 36.24 17.32
C LEU A 139 -3.58 35.83 17.94
N VAL A 140 -2.87 36.78 18.54
CA VAL A 140 -1.72 36.51 19.41
C VAL A 140 -2.20 36.54 20.85
N VAL A 141 -1.97 35.43 21.55
CA VAL A 141 -2.16 35.35 23.00
C VAL A 141 -0.79 35.44 23.67
N ASP A 142 -0.51 36.59 24.26
CA ASP A 142 0.72 36.86 24.99
C ASP A 142 0.60 36.32 26.42
N ASN A 143 1.35 35.27 26.73
CA ASN A 143 1.18 34.48 27.94
C ASN A 143 2.14 34.88 29.05
N ALA A 144 1.63 35.60 30.05
CA ALA A 144 2.38 36.07 31.21
C ALA A 144 3.76 36.66 30.81
N PRO A 145 3.78 37.65 29.90
CA PRO A 145 5.01 38.23 29.38
C PRO A 145 5.81 38.90 30.49
N SER A 146 7.13 38.93 30.31
CA SER A 146 8.03 39.61 31.25
C SER A 146 8.09 41.13 31.05
N ASP A 147 7.72 41.61 29.85
CA ASP A 147 7.67 43.02 29.47
C ASP A 147 6.57 43.29 28.42
N ASP A 148 6.55 44.49 27.82
CA ASP A 148 5.58 44.90 26.80
C ASP A 148 6.05 44.66 25.35
N ALA A 149 7.15 43.90 25.15
CA ALA A 149 7.79 43.80 23.84
C ALA A 149 6.91 43.08 22.80
N THR A 150 6.16 42.05 23.20
CA THR A 150 5.20 41.36 22.32
C THR A 150 4.08 42.30 21.90
N GLN A 151 3.52 43.06 22.85
CA GLN A 151 2.46 44.05 22.57
C GLN A 151 2.93 45.11 21.57
N ARG A 152 4.14 45.66 21.78
CA ARG A 152 4.75 46.64 20.86
C ARG A 152 5.01 46.05 19.48
N LEU A 153 5.57 44.84 19.40
CA LEU A 153 5.79 44.15 18.13
C LEU A 153 4.49 44.01 17.34
N VAL A 154 3.42 43.49 17.97
CA VAL A 154 2.14 43.28 17.29
C VAL A 154 1.50 44.62 16.92
N GLY A 155 1.46 45.59 17.84
CA GLY A 155 0.85 46.90 17.58
C GLY A 155 1.56 47.72 16.50
N ASP A 156 2.89 47.72 16.48
CA ASP A 156 3.68 48.57 15.60
C ASP A 156 3.89 47.95 14.21
N GLN A 157 4.08 46.62 14.13
CA GLN A 157 4.47 45.94 12.89
C GLN A 157 3.36 45.07 12.28
N PHE A 158 2.36 44.66 13.06
CA PHE A 158 1.30 43.76 12.63
C PHE A 158 -0.10 44.26 13.05
N PRO A 159 -0.51 45.48 12.66
CA PRO A 159 -1.74 46.12 13.16
C PRO A 159 -3.05 45.38 12.81
N SER A 160 -3.01 44.45 11.85
CA SER A 160 -4.14 43.59 11.49
C SER A 160 -4.26 42.34 12.38
N VAL A 161 -3.31 42.11 13.29
CA VAL A 161 -3.29 40.97 14.22
C VAL A 161 -3.81 41.43 15.58
N ARG A 162 -4.78 40.70 16.13
CA ARG A 162 -5.33 41.01 17.46
C ARG A 162 -4.40 40.49 18.54
N HIS A 163 -4.09 41.33 19.52
CA HIS A 163 -3.28 40.98 20.68
C HIS A 163 -4.17 40.84 21.92
N VAL A 164 -4.03 39.73 22.65
CA VAL A 164 -4.68 39.48 23.94
C VAL A 164 -3.65 39.05 24.97
N LEU A 165 -3.71 39.63 26.16
CA LEU A 165 -2.91 39.23 27.30
C LEU A 165 -3.60 38.07 28.05
N GLU A 166 -2.87 37.00 28.33
CA GLU A 166 -3.27 35.97 29.31
C GLU A 166 -2.32 36.02 30.50
N PRO A 167 -2.73 36.57 31.65
CA PRO A 167 -1.84 36.79 32.79
C PRO A 167 -1.43 35.49 33.51
N ARG A 168 -2.17 34.39 33.33
CA ARG A 168 -1.89 33.10 34.00
C ARG A 168 -0.80 32.33 33.23
N PRO A 169 0.36 32.04 33.85
CA PRO A 169 1.48 31.42 33.12
C PRO A 169 1.22 29.94 32.78
N GLY A 170 1.42 29.57 31.52
CA GLY A 170 1.31 28.21 31.00
C GLY A 170 0.64 28.17 29.62
N LEU A 171 1.13 27.32 28.72
CA LEU A 171 0.64 27.27 27.32
C LEU A 171 -0.86 26.93 27.25
N ASP A 172 -1.32 25.98 28.06
CA ASP A 172 -2.73 25.58 28.03
C ASP A 172 -3.66 26.65 28.65
N TRP A 173 -3.16 27.57 29.48
CA TRP A 173 -3.91 28.78 29.85
C TRP A 173 -4.09 29.70 28.63
N ALA A 174 -3.02 29.92 27.86
CA ALA A 174 -3.05 30.74 26.66
C ALA A 174 -3.94 30.13 25.56
N ARG A 175 -3.89 28.81 25.37
CA ARG A 175 -4.81 28.11 24.45
C ARG A 175 -6.25 28.27 24.88
N ASN A 176 -6.55 28.11 26.17
CA ASN A 176 -7.91 28.34 26.68
C ASN A 176 -8.36 29.79 26.52
N ARG A 177 -7.46 30.77 26.69
CA ARG A 177 -7.75 32.17 26.35
C ARG A 177 -8.13 32.31 24.88
N ALA A 178 -7.37 31.70 23.96
CA ALA A 178 -7.70 31.73 22.55
C ALA A 178 -9.11 31.19 22.25
N VAL A 179 -9.55 30.12 22.93
CA VAL A 179 -10.93 29.61 22.78
C VAL A 179 -11.96 30.67 23.14
N LEU A 180 -11.78 31.35 24.27
CA LEU A 180 -12.70 32.37 24.77
C LEU A 180 -12.77 33.61 23.87
N GLU A 181 -11.63 34.01 23.31
CA GLU A 181 -11.53 35.22 22.50
C GLU A 181 -11.90 34.99 21.04
N SER A 182 -11.70 33.77 20.52
CA SER A 182 -11.87 33.46 19.10
C SER A 182 -13.29 33.73 18.60
N GLY A 183 -13.40 34.48 17.50
CA GLY A 183 -14.66 34.72 16.79
C GLY A 183 -14.98 33.67 15.73
N GLY A 184 -14.00 32.86 15.34
CA GLY A 184 -14.11 31.84 14.32
C GLY A 184 -15.03 30.67 14.69
N GLU A 185 -15.66 30.06 13.69
CA GLU A 185 -16.27 28.74 13.85
C GLU A 185 -15.18 27.67 14.08
N ILE A 186 -14.03 27.85 13.43
CA ILE A 186 -12.86 26.99 13.55
C ILE A 186 -11.75 27.79 14.23
N LEU A 187 -11.09 27.16 15.21
CA LEU A 187 -9.92 27.69 15.90
C LEU A 187 -8.70 26.82 15.56
N ALA A 188 -7.73 27.41 14.85
CA ALA A 188 -6.46 26.78 14.52
C ALA A 188 -5.34 27.28 15.44
N TYR A 189 -4.43 26.40 15.81
CA TYR A 189 -3.27 26.69 16.65
C TYR A 189 -1.98 26.47 15.88
N THR A 190 -1.05 27.40 16.05
CA THR A 190 0.35 27.20 15.70
C THR A 190 1.27 27.84 16.74
N ASP A 191 2.52 27.40 16.78
CA ASP A 191 3.50 27.89 17.76
C ASP A 191 4.25 29.11 17.20
N ASP A 192 4.86 29.90 18.08
CA ASP A 192 5.61 31.11 17.70
C ASP A 192 6.91 30.82 16.94
N ASP A 193 7.43 29.59 16.98
CA ASP A 193 8.63 29.12 16.28
C ASP A 193 8.32 28.32 14.99
N VAL A 194 7.14 28.57 14.42
CA VAL A 194 6.63 27.91 13.22
C VAL A 194 6.43 28.87 12.05
N VAL A 195 6.79 28.42 10.85
CA VAL A 195 6.46 29.06 9.56
C VAL A 195 5.36 28.25 8.89
N VAL A 196 4.21 28.87 8.63
CA VAL A 196 3.07 28.18 8.00
C VAL A 196 3.14 28.23 6.47
N ASP A 197 2.56 27.22 5.82
CA ASP A 197 2.34 27.24 4.38
C ASP A 197 1.17 28.14 3.98
N ARG A 198 1.24 28.80 2.82
CA ARG A 198 0.16 29.67 2.29
C ARG A 198 -1.19 28.95 2.18
N GLY A 199 -1.19 27.65 1.89
CA GLY A 199 -2.39 26.81 1.77
C GLY A 199 -2.89 26.20 3.09
N TRP A 200 -2.22 26.47 4.22
CA TRP A 200 -2.42 25.77 5.49
C TRP A 200 -3.89 25.76 5.96
N ILE A 201 -4.53 26.93 6.05
CA ILE A 201 -5.92 27.05 6.53
C ILE A 201 -6.92 26.42 5.55
N ARG A 202 -6.74 26.61 4.23
CA ARG A 202 -7.60 25.96 3.23
C ARG A 202 -7.53 24.43 3.31
N ALA A 203 -6.37 23.87 3.62
CA ALA A 203 -6.22 22.44 3.81
C ALA A 203 -6.98 21.97 5.06
N LEU A 204 -6.79 22.61 6.21
CA LEU A 204 -7.51 22.28 7.46
C LEU A 204 -9.04 22.37 7.28
N VAL A 205 -9.54 23.49 6.75
CA VAL A 205 -10.98 23.71 6.51
C VAL A 205 -11.55 22.69 5.52
N GLY A 206 -10.77 22.29 4.50
CA GLY A 206 -11.18 21.25 3.56
C GLY A 206 -11.53 19.92 4.23
N SER A 207 -10.84 19.56 5.31
CA SER A 207 -11.18 18.37 6.11
C SER A 207 -12.42 18.58 6.97
N PHE A 208 -12.62 19.76 7.57
CA PHE A 208 -13.83 20.07 8.34
C PHE A 208 -15.10 20.09 7.49
N ASN A 209 -14.98 20.52 6.22
CA ASN A 209 -16.09 20.54 5.27
C ASN A 209 -16.42 19.14 4.72
N ASP A 210 -15.54 18.15 4.89
CA ASP A 210 -15.75 16.79 4.38
C ASP A 210 -16.83 16.04 5.17
N ASP A 211 -16.79 16.13 6.51
CA ASP A 211 -17.75 15.52 7.40
C ASP A 211 -17.94 16.39 8.65
N VAL A 212 -19.19 16.73 8.96
CA VAL A 212 -19.58 17.47 10.16
C VAL A 212 -19.14 16.78 11.46
N GLY A 213 -18.97 15.45 11.44
CA GLY A 213 -18.46 14.66 12.56
C GLY A 213 -16.96 14.86 12.86
N ILE A 214 -16.22 15.53 11.97
CA ILE A 214 -14.82 15.91 12.21
C ILE A 214 -14.81 17.17 13.09
N VAL A 215 -14.28 17.02 14.30
CA VAL A 215 -14.17 18.12 15.28
C VAL A 215 -12.74 18.58 15.51
N CYS A 216 -11.76 17.78 15.06
CA CYS A 216 -10.34 18.08 15.17
C CYS A 216 -9.64 17.71 13.86
N VAL A 217 -8.78 18.59 13.36
CA VAL A 217 -7.91 18.34 12.22
C VAL A 217 -6.48 18.68 12.61
N THR A 218 -5.54 17.78 12.32
CA THR A 218 -4.10 17.98 12.52
C THR A 218 -3.39 18.01 11.17
N GLY A 219 -2.21 18.62 11.11
CA GLY A 219 -1.46 18.78 9.86
C GLY A 219 -0.04 18.22 9.87
N LEU A 220 0.62 18.28 8.72
CA LEU A 220 2.01 17.86 8.52
C LEU A 220 2.96 18.91 9.12
N VAL A 221 3.82 18.46 10.03
CA VAL A 221 4.92 19.28 10.58
C VAL A 221 6.24 18.77 10.00
N ILE A 222 7.00 19.66 9.37
CA ILE A 222 8.30 19.35 8.76
C ILE A 222 9.40 20.22 9.39
N ALA A 223 10.67 19.79 9.24
CA ALA A 223 11.81 20.60 9.65
C ALA A 223 11.94 21.85 8.77
N ASP A 224 12.10 23.02 9.40
CA ASP A 224 12.44 24.25 8.68
C ASP A 224 13.87 24.19 8.11
N GLU A 225 14.81 23.68 8.90
CA GLU A 225 16.23 23.55 8.57
C GLU A 225 16.84 22.27 9.16
N LEU A 226 17.93 21.77 8.55
CA LEU A 226 18.67 20.56 8.95
C LEU A 226 20.19 20.80 8.89
N ASP A 227 20.60 21.92 9.46
CA ASP A 227 21.97 22.41 9.41
C ASP A 227 22.88 21.73 10.44
N THR A 228 22.32 21.26 11.55
CA THR A 228 23.10 20.67 12.65
C THR A 228 22.79 19.19 12.90
N GLU A 229 23.73 18.49 13.54
CA GLU A 229 23.54 17.12 14.01
C GLU A 229 22.31 16.98 14.91
N ALA A 230 22.04 17.96 15.78
CA ALA A 230 20.91 17.89 16.70
C ALA A 230 19.57 17.86 15.94
N GLN A 231 19.42 18.68 14.91
CA GLN A 231 18.20 18.74 14.10
C GLN A 231 17.97 17.44 13.33
N GLN A 232 19.04 16.88 12.74
CA GLN A 232 18.97 15.60 12.02
C GLN A 232 18.68 14.42 12.96
N LEU A 233 19.24 14.43 14.17
CA LEU A 233 18.93 13.42 15.18
C LEU A 233 17.49 13.49 15.67
N PHE A 234 16.90 14.68 15.76
CA PHE A 234 15.49 14.81 16.11
C PHE A 234 14.57 14.17 15.06
N GLU A 235 14.84 14.39 13.77
CA GLU A 235 14.13 13.73 12.67
C GLU A 235 14.32 12.20 12.70
N LEU A 236 15.54 11.72 12.99
CA LEU A 236 15.82 10.28 13.14
C LEU A 236 15.13 9.64 14.36
N TYR A 237 15.00 10.40 15.45
CA TYR A 237 14.30 9.98 16.68
C TYR A 237 12.82 9.71 16.41
N GLY A 238 12.22 10.49 15.52
CA GLY A 238 10.82 10.35 15.10
C GLY A 238 10.24 11.63 14.50
N GLY A 239 10.83 12.79 14.81
CA GLY A 239 10.38 14.12 14.38
C GLY A 239 8.91 14.41 14.69
N PHE A 240 8.39 15.48 14.11
CA PHE A 240 6.97 15.82 14.17
C PHE A 240 6.17 15.32 12.95
N GLY A 241 6.84 14.96 11.86
CA GLY A 241 6.16 14.46 10.66
C GLY A 241 5.41 13.14 10.87
N ARG A 242 4.17 13.06 10.35
CA ARG A 242 3.32 11.84 10.39
C ARG A 242 3.12 11.17 9.02
N GLY A 243 3.68 11.76 7.97
CA GLY A 243 3.66 11.22 6.61
C GLY A 243 2.70 11.97 5.70
N PHE A 244 2.53 11.47 4.47
CA PHE A 244 1.83 12.18 3.39
C PHE A 244 0.45 11.60 3.08
N GLN A 245 -0.01 10.62 3.85
CA GLN A 245 -1.33 10.02 3.68
C GLN A 245 -2.33 10.69 4.61
N ARG A 246 -3.51 11.04 4.09
CA ARG A 246 -4.65 11.49 4.91
C ARG A 246 -5.15 10.36 5.82
N GLY A 247 -5.72 10.73 6.96
CA GLY A 247 -6.29 9.76 7.90
C GLY A 247 -7.52 10.28 8.63
N TRP A 248 -8.44 9.37 8.96
CA TRP A 248 -9.64 9.64 9.75
C TRP A 248 -9.68 8.68 10.93
N PHE A 249 -9.77 9.22 12.13
CA PHE A 249 -9.63 8.48 13.38
C PHE A 249 -10.86 8.68 14.24
N ARG A 250 -11.53 7.58 14.58
CA ARG A 250 -12.67 7.53 15.50
C ARG A 250 -12.54 6.27 16.36
N LYS A 251 -13.08 6.27 17.57
CA LYS A 251 -13.10 5.10 18.46
C LYS A 251 -14.03 3.98 17.92
N PRO A 252 -13.52 2.80 17.50
CA PRO A 252 -14.36 1.63 17.28
C PRO A 252 -15.19 1.25 18.51
N TYR A 253 -16.50 1.03 18.30
CA TYR A 253 -17.44 0.57 19.33
C TYR A 253 -17.16 -0.88 19.77
N GLY A 254 -17.34 -1.16 21.06
CA GLY A 254 -17.10 -2.49 21.65
C GLY A 254 -15.70 -2.70 22.26
N PHE A 255 -14.82 -1.70 22.19
CA PHE A 255 -13.55 -1.68 22.92
C PHE A 255 -13.78 -1.24 24.38
N GLY A 256 -14.34 -2.14 25.18
CA GLY A 256 -14.49 -2.02 26.63
C GLY A 256 -14.68 -3.40 27.24
N ALA A 257 -13.75 -3.78 28.13
CA ALA A 257 -13.75 -4.93 29.05
C ALA A 257 -14.07 -6.37 28.59
N ASP A 258 -14.69 -6.64 27.43
CA ASP A 258 -15.26 -7.98 27.16
C ASP A 258 -14.68 -8.67 25.89
N ASP A 259 -13.62 -9.45 26.11
CA ASP A 259 -13.36 -10.82 25.64
C ASP A 259 -13.72 -11.36 24.22
N THR A 260 -13.77 -10.57 23.15
CA THR A 260 -13.77 -11.14 21.77
C THR A 260 -12.61 -10.63 20.91
N GLY A 261 -11.65 -11.52 20.66
CA GLY A 261 -10.33 -11.24 20.08
C GLY A 261 -10.26 -10.92 18.59
N GLU A 262 -11.19 -10.15 18.01
CA GLU A 262 -11.00 -9.58 16.67
C GLU A 262 -10.07 -8.35 16.76
N LYS A 263 -8.91 -8.47 16.12
CA LYS A 263 -7.86 -7.43 16.14
C LYS A 263 -7.58 -6.96 14.72
N ARG A 264 -8.32 -5.97 14.24
CA ARG A 264 -7.84 -5.08 13.17
C ARG A 264 -7.96 -3.64 13.65
N LEU A 265 -6.82 -2.95 13.60
CA LEU A 265 -6.67 -1.53 13.94
C LEU A 265 -7.17 -0.68 12.76
N PRO A 266 -7.66 0.55 12.98
CA PRO A 266 -7.78 1.52 11.89
C PRO A 266 -6.40 1.74 11.23
N GLU A 267 -6.37 1.83 9.90
CA GLU A 267 -5.14 2.19 9.17
C GLU A 267 -4.74 3.61 9.57
N VAL A 268 -3.72 3.73 10.42
CA VAL A 268 -3.08 5.01 10.69
C VAL A 268 -2.21 5.33 9.45
N PRO A 269 -2.33 6.51 8.82
CA PRO A 269 -1.30 7.00 7.92
C PRO A 269 0.00 7.12 8.70
N ILE A 270 0.95 6.21 8.47
CA ILE A 270 2.21 6.21 9.22
C ILE A 270 3.40 6.32 8.28
N SER A 271 4.27 7.30 8.56
CA SER A 271 5.55 7.51 7.88
C SER A 271 6.51 6.29 7.98
N ASN A 272 7.48 6.21 7.08
CA ASN A 272 8.43 5.07 6.97
C ASN A 272 9.56 5.05 8.02
N THR A 273 9.48 5.84 9.10
CA THR A 273 10.47 5.85 10.18
C THR A 273 10.50 4.51 10.95
N ALA A 274 11.63 4.23 11.60
CA ALA A 274 11.85 2.98 12.33
C ALA A 274 10.79 2.74 13.43
N MET A 275 10.30 3.80 14.08
CA MET A 275 9.19 3.78 15.06
C MET A 275 7.89 3.25 14.49
N HIS A 276 7.53 3.76 13.32
CA HIS A 276 6.28 3.51 12.66
C HIS A 276 6.25 2.13 11.99
N ARG A 277 7.40 1.63 11.51
CA ARG A 277 7.57 0.23 11.10
C ARG A 277 7.42 -0.77 12.26
N ILE A 278 7.73 -0.38 13.49
CA ILE A 278 7.55 -1.21 14.69
C ILE A 278 6.08 -1.22 15.11
N LEU A 279 5.41 -0.07 15.12
CA LEU A 279 3.95 0.04 15.33
C LEU A 279 3.15 -0.73 14.27
N ARG A 280 3.58 -0.73 13.00
CA ARG A 280 3.00 -1.56 11.92
C ARG A 280 3.04 -3.08 12.19
N ARG A 281 4.02 -3.55 12.96
CA ARG A 281 4.29 -5.00 13.16
C ARG A 281 3.55 -5.59 14.36
N ASP A 282 3.09 -4.75 15.29
CA ASP A 282 2.39 -5.19 16.50
C ASP A 282 0.90 -4.84 16.45
N ARG A 283 0.17 -5.58 15.59
CA ARG A 283 -1.28 -5.42 15.32
C ARG A 283 -2.18 -5.91 16.46
N GLY A 284 -1.85 -5.55 17.70
CA GLY A 284 -2.66 -6.02 18.81
C GLY A 284 -2.38 -5.33 20.13
N ARG A 285 -2.98 -4.15 20.34
CA ARG A 285 -3.78 -3.76 21.53
C ARG A 285 -3.77 -2.22 21.74
N SER A 286 -4.95 -1.69 22.07
CA SER A 286 -5.40 -0.30 22.33
C SER A 286 -4.91 0.83 21.40
N PRO A 287 -5.70 1.28 20.40
CA PRO A 287 -5.31 2.30 19.43
C PRO A 287 -5.30 3.76 19.95
N TYR A 288 -5.85 4.08 21.12
CA TYR A 288 -6.07 5.48 21.53
C TYR A 288 -4.97 6.10 22.41
N PHE A 289 -3.97 5.32 22.85
CA PHE A 289 -2.90 5.85 23.70
C PHE A 289 -1.67 6.32 22.91
N GLY A 290 -1.65 6.08 21.60
CA GLY A 290 -0.64 6.58 20.67
C GLY A 290 -1.05 7.90 20.00
N THR A 291 -1.68 8.83 20.73
CA THR A 291 -2.18 10.11 20.17
C THR A 291 -1.08 10.96 19.55
N GLY A 292 0.18 10.77 19.95
CA GLY A 292 1.31 11.42 19.31
C GLY A 292 1.46 11.07 17.83
N ALA A 293 0.92 9.94 17.36
CA ALA A 293 0.90 9.58 15.94
C ALA A 293 -0.15 10.33 15.12
N LEU A 294 -1.07 11.04 15.78
CA LEU A 294 -2.20 11.72 15.15
C LEU A 294 -1.88 13.16 14.77
N GLY A 295 -0.87 13.79 15.38
CA GLY A 295 -0.53 15.18 15.12
C GLY A 295 0.45 15.74 16.14
N THR A 296 0.59 17.07 16.16
CA THR A 296 1.42 17.82 17.12
C THR A 296 0.74 19.15 17.40
N GLY A 297 0.81 19.63 18.64
CA GLY A 297 0.09 20.84 19.09
C GLY A 297 0.38 22.13 18.32
N CYS A 298 1.48 22.20 17.56
CA CYS A 298 1.84 23.35 16.72
C CYS A 298 1.14 23.35 15.34
N ASN A 299 0.34 22.32 15.03
CA ASN A 299 -0.41 22.21 13.78
C ASN A 299 -1.71 21.42 13.99
N MET A 300 -2.67 22.10 14.61
CA MET A 300 -3.98 21.53 14.92
C MET A 300 -5.07 22.59 14.83
N ALA A 301 -6.28 22.16 14.50
CA ALA A 301 -7.47 22.99 14.51
C ALA A 301 -8.67 22.23 15.07
N TYR A 302 -9.61 22.98 15.63
CA TYR A 302 -10.82 22.45 16.25
C TYR A 302 -12.04 23.24 15.81
N ARG A 303 -13.20 22.58 15.77
CA ARG A 303 -14.47 23.31 15.87
C ARG A 303 -14.52 23.99 17.23
N ARG A 304 -14.76 25.30 17.27
CA ARG A 304 -14.78 26.08 18.52
C ARG A 304 -15.87 25.54 19.47
N SER A 305 -17.04 25.22 18.93
CA SER A 305 -18.17 24.64 19.67
C SER A 305 -17.81 23.34 20.40
N PHE A 306 -16.93 22.52 19.82
CA PHE A 306 -16.46 21.30 20.49
C PHE A 306 -15.66 21.61 21.75
N LEU A 307 -14.78 22.61 21.72
CA LEU A 307 -13.97 23.00 22.89
C LEU A 307 -14.82 23.63 23.99
N GLU A 308 -15.89 24.33 23.63
CA GLU A 308 -16.90 24.85 24.57
C GLU A 308 -17.70 23.70 25.21
N GLU A 309 -18.01 22.64 24.44
CA GLU A 309 -18.77 21.49 24.93
C GLU A 309 -17.94 20.59 25.86
N ILE A 310 -16.76 20.16 25.41
CA ILE A 310 -15.93 19.14 26.10
C ILE A 310 -14.97 19.73 27.14
N GLY A 311 -14.92 21.07 27.21
CA GLY A 311 -13.96 21.85 27.98
C GLY A 311 -12.61 21.96 27.29
N GLY A 312 -11.88 23.04 27.62
CA GLY A 312 -10.58 23.35 27.04
C GLY A 312 -9.43 22.41 27.43
N PHE A 313 -8.23 22.87 27.12
CA PHE A 313 -6.95 22.23 27.46
C PHE A 313 -6.74 22.23 28.98
N ASP A 314 -6.01 21.23 29.50
CA ASP A 314 -5.78 21.09 30.95
C ASP A 314 -4.60 21.98 31.38
N PRO A 315 -4.81 23.06 32.16
CA PRO A 315 -3.73 23.98 32.50
C PRO A 315 -2.62 23.39 33.37
N ALA A 316 -2.78 22.15 33.85
CA ALA A 316 -1.72 21.39 34.53
C ALA A 316 -0.81 20.61 33.55
N LEU A 317 -1.04 20.69 32.24
CA LEU A 317 -0.22 20.04 31.22
C LEU A 317 0.51 21.08 30.36
N ASP A 318 1.39 20.57 29.49
CA ASP A 318 2.07 21.34 28.44
C ASP A 318 3.16 22.32 28.91
N VAL A 319 3.75 23.03 27.94
CA VAL A 319 4.89 23.94 28.10
C VAL A 319 4.55 25.09 29.05
N GLY A 320 5.54 25.50 29.84
CA GLY A 320 5.36 26.49 30.91
C GLY A 320 4.94 25.88 32.25
N THR A 321 4.70 24.57 32.29
CA THR A 321 4.43 23.80 33.51
C THR A 321 5.57 22.80 33.81
N PRO A 322 5.67 22.25 35.04
CA PRO A 322 6.62 21.18 35.34
C PRO A 322 6.49 19.92 34.45
N THR A 323 5.34 19.69 33.80
CA THR A 323 5.16 18.56 32.87
C THR A 323 5.77 18.81 31.50
N ASN A 324 5.81 20.09 31.07
CA ASN A 324 6.45 20.58 29.85
C ASN A 324 6.05 19.83 28.55
N GLY A 325 4.81 19.34 28.49
CA GLY A 325 4.24 18.67 27.32
C GLY A 325 2.98 17.87 27.64
N GLY A 326 2.31 17.35 26.61
CA GLY A 326 1.21 16.38 26.74
C GLY A 326 -0.20 16.97 26.81
N GLY A 327 -0.37 18.30 26.71
CA GLY A 327 -1.68 18.94 26.66
C GLY A 327 -2.43 18.60 25.37
N ASP A 328 -1.75 18.71 24.23
CA ASP A 328 -2.24 18.28 22.92
C ASP A 328 -2.62 16.78 22.87
N LEU A 329 -1.78 15.91 23.45
CA LEU A 329 -2.02 14.47 23.53
C LEU A 329 -3.29 14.12 24.34
N GLU A 330 -3.54 14.85 25.42
CA GLU A 330 -4.75 14.70 26.24
C GLU A 330 -5.99 15.15 25.47
N MET A 331 -5.91 16.26 24.75
CA MET A 331 -7.01 16.77 23.92
C MET A 331 -7.37 15.79 22.79
N TYR A 332 -6.38 15.29 22.05
CA TYR A 332 -6.61 14.27 21.01
C TYR A 332 -7.21 12.99 21.60
N PHE A 333 -6.76 12.57 22.79
CA PHE A 333 -7.35 11.43 23.48
C PHE A 333 -8.82 11.70 23.82
N ARG A 334 -9.15 12.91 24.29
CA ARG A 334 -10.51 13.29 24.65
C ARG A 334 -11.45 13.27 23.43
N VAL A 335 -11.01 13.81 22.29
CA VAL A 335 -11.73 13.73 21.00
C VAL A 335 -12.13 12.28 20.69
N LEU A 336 -11.15 11.35 20.72
CA LEU A 336 -11.42 9.95 20.39
C LEU A 336 -12.24 9.24 21.47
N ARG A 337 -11.98 9.53 22.76
CA ARG A 337 -12.68 8.90 23.89
C ARG A 337 -14.17 9.18 23.83
N GLU A 338 -14.55 10.44 23.57
CA GLU A 338 -15.94 10.88 23.49
C GLU A 338 -16.61 10.49 22.16
N GLY A 339 -15.88 9.78 21.29
CA GLY A 339 -16.44 9.19 20.08
C GLY A 339 -16.54 10.16 18.90
N TYR A 340 -15.83 11.28 18.94
CA TYR A 340 -15.70 12.21 17.81
C TYR A 340 -14.62 11.76 16.82
N THR A 341 -14.63 12.36 15.62
CA THR A 341 -13.62 12.09 14.59
C THR A 341 -12.52 13.15 14.60
N LEU A 342 -11.27 12.68 14.58
CA LEU A 342 -10.07 13.45 14.30
C LEU A 342 -9.57 13.12 12.90
N ALA A 343 -9.25 14.11 12.08
CA ALA A 343 -8.64 13.92 10.76
C ALA A 343 -7.18 14.41 10.74
N TYR A 344 -6.33 13.75 9.94
CA TYR A 344 -4.97 14.20 9.63
C TYR A 344 -4.91 14.63 8.16
N GLU A 345 -4.54 15.89 7.93
CA GLU A 345 -4.47 16.54 6.62
C GLU A 345 -3.00 16.91 6.29
N PRO A 346 -2.30 16.11 5.47
CA PRO A 346 -0.91 16.36 5.14
C PRO A 346 -0.69 17.62 4.31
N GLY A 347 -1.72 18.13 3.61
CA GLY A 347 -1.67 19.42 2.91
C GLY A 347 -1.67 20.63 3.85
N ALA A 348 -2.02 20.46 5.13
CA ALA A 348 -1.89 21.49 6.15
C ALA A 348 -0.44 21.48 6.66
N ILE A 349 0.46 22.16 5.95
CA ILE A 349 1.90 22.10 6.22
C ILE A 349 2.33 23.24 7.12
N VAL A 350 3.16 22.93 8.12
CA VAL A 350 3.94 23.91 8.85
C VAL A 350 5.40 23.46 8.99
N ARG A 351 6.32 24.42 9.03
CA ARG A 351 7.75 24.22 9.23
C ARG A 351 8.12 24.61 10.66
N HIS A 352 8.71 23.67 11.38
CA HIS A 352 9.11 23.87 12.77
C HIS A 352 10.63 24.04 12.85
N ARG A 353 11.09 25.06 13.60
CA ARG A 353 12.50 25.31 13.84
C ARG A 353 13.05 24.38 14.93
N HIS A 354 13.84 23.39 14.52
CA HIS A 354 14.42 22.41 15.44
C HIS A 354 15.59 22.99 16.23
N ARG A 355 15.81 22.48 17.45
CA ARG A 355 16.92 22.92 18.32
C ARG A 355 18.27 22.59 17.67
N GLN A 356 19.12 23.60 17.51
CA GLN A 356 20.44 23.47 16.89
C GLN A 356 21.49 22.82 17.81
N GLU A 357 21.39 23.06 19.12
CA GLU A 357 22.34 22.57 20.12
C GLU A 357 21.94 21.19 20.69
N ARG A 358 22.91 20.29 20.83
CA ARG A 358 22.71 18.92 21.32
C ARG A 358 22.13 18.85 22.74
N GLU A 359 22.57 19.71 23.65
CA GLU A 359 22.05 19.75 25.02
C GLU A 359 20.60 20.24 25.07
N ARG A 360 20.22 21.20 24.21
CA ARG A 360 18.82 21.64 24.09
C ARG A 360 17.93 20.54 23.54
N LEU A 361 18.40 19.78 22.54
CA LEU A 361 17.70 18.60 22.03
C LEU A 361 17.50 17.55 23.13
N LYS A 362 18.53 17.26 23.93
CA LYS A 362 18.47 16.30 25.03
C LYS A 362 17.43 16.72 26.08
N THR A 363 17.41 18.00 26.44
CA THR A 363 16.38 18.57 27.31
C THR A 363 15.00 18.43 26.70
N GLN A 364 14.83 18.74 25.42
CA GLN A 364 13.56 18.59 24.70
C GLN A 364 13.07 17.14 24.70
N ILE A 365 13.92 16.16 24.40
CA ILE A 365 13.55 14.74 24.43
C ILE A 365 13.14 14.29 25.83
N GLN A 366 13.84 14.77 26.87
CA GLN A 366 13.45 14.50 28.26
C GLN A 366 12.10 15.14 28.60
N SER A 367 11.86 16.40 28.21
CA SER A 367 10.56 17.06 28.42
C SER A 367 9.42 16.37 27.70
N ASN A 368 9.62 15.99 26.43
CA ASN A 368 8.63 15.22 25.66
C ASN A 368 8.31 13.89 26.35
N GLY A 369 9.33 13.21 26.89
CA GLY A 369 9.15 12.01 27.70
C GLY A 369 8.31 12.29 28.96
N VAL A 370 8.62 13.35 29.71
CA VAL A 370 7.89 13.72 30.94
C VAL A 370 6.43 14.01 30.59
N GLY A 371 6.18 14.83 29.57
CA GLY A 371 4.84 15.16 29.08
C GLY A 371 4.04 13.92 28.67
N LEU A 372 4.63 13.00 27.91
CA LEU A 372 3.98 11.74 27.50
C LEU A 372 3.58 10.87 28.71
N PHE A 373 4.47 10.69 29.69
CA PHE A 373 4.14 9.91 30.89
C PHE A 373 3.16 10.64 31.82
N SER A 374 3.24 11.97 31.92
CA SER A 374 2.27 12.80 32.65
C SER A 374 0.89 12.71 32.02
N PHE A 375 0.79 12.69 30.69
CA PHE A 375 -0.44 12.39 29.95
C PHE A 375 -1.02 11.02 30.38
N PHE A 376 -0.24 9.93 30.34
CA PHE A 376 -0.75 8.61 30.75
C PHE A 376 -1.26 8.60 32.20
N LEU A 377 -0.51 9.20 33.12
CA LEU A 377 -0.92 9.31 34.51
C LEU A 377 -2.20 10.14 34.67
N ARG A 378 -2.32 11.23 33.90
CA ARG A 378 -3.50 12.08 33.90
C ARG A 378 -4.73 11.34 33.40
N ILE A 379 -4.60 10.56 32.32
CA ILE A 379 -5.69 9.70 31.82
C ILE A 379 -6.08 8.66 32.86
N ALA A 380 -5.12 7.95 33.45
CA ALA A 380 -5.39 6.94 34.50
C ALA A 380 -6.05 7.53 35.76
N GLN A 381 -5.79 8.81 36.07
CA GLN A 381 -6.43 9.53 37.18
C GLN A 381 -7.85 9.99 36.85
N LYS A 382 -8.03 10.64 35.69
CA LYS A 382 -9.30 11.22 35.25
C LYS A 382 -10.31 10.15 34.82
N TYR A 383 -9.81 9.01 34.33
CA TYR A 383 -10.61 7.96 33.70
C TYR A 383 -10.26 6.57 34.24
N PRO A 384 -10.89 6.14 35.36
CA PRO A 384 -10.57 4.87 36.01
C PRO A 384 -10.76 3.63 35.14
N ASP A 385 -11.72 3.68 34.20
CA ASP A 385 -12.02 2.64 33.21
C ASP A 385 -10.86 2.36 32.25
N GLU A 386 -9.98 3.34 32.03
CA GLU A 386 -8.86 3.24 31.09
C GLU A 386 -7.54 2.76 31.74
N ARG A 387 -7.49 2.64 33.07
CA ARG A 387 -6.25 2.35 33.82
C ARG A 387 -5.52 1.09 33.34
N LEU A 388 -6.27 0.01 33.10
CA LEU A 388 -5.70 -1.25 32.63
C LEU A 388 -5.13 -1.11 31.21
N ALA A 389 -5.80 -0.36 30.35
CA ALA A 389 -5.38 -0.14 28.97
C ALA A 389 -4.13 0.75 28.90
N VAL A 390 -4.08 1.82 29.70
CA VAL A 390 -2.90 2.67 29.92
C VAL A 390 -1.72 1.82 30.42
N ALA A 391 -1.91 1.00 31.46
CA ALA A 391 -0.84 0.19 32.03
C ALA A 391 -0.28 -0.82 31.01
N ARG A 392 -1.14 -1.48 30.23
CA ARG A 392 -0.71 -2.41 29.17
C ARG A 392 0.08 -1.70 28.08
N PHE A 393 -0.36 -0.51 27.67
CA PHE A 393 0.35 0.29 26.67
C PHE A 393 1.70 0.78 27.20
N ALA A 394 1.77 1.29 28.43
CA ALA A 394 3.00 1.74 29.06
C ALA A 394 4.04 0.61 29.20
N ILE A 395 3.60 -0.58 29.64
CA ILE A 395 4.48 -1.77 29.71
C ILE A 395 4.97 -2.17 28.32
N TRP A 396 4.09 -2.17 27.32
CA TRP A 396 4.47 -2.48 25.94
C TRP A 396 5.49 -1.46 25.41
N TRP A 397 5.22 -0.17 25.58
CA TRP A 397 6.10 0.92 25.17
C TRP A 397 7.49 0.75 25.77
N ILE A 398 7.59 0.56 27.10
CA ILE A 398 8.88 0.32 27.77
C ILE A 398 9.60 -0.91 27.20
N ARG A 399 8.89 -2.04 27.04
CA ARG A 399 9.49 -3.31 26.59
C ARG A 399 9.88 -3.33 25.12
N PHE A 400 9.12 -2.70 24.23
CA PHE A 400 9.31 -2.79 22.78
C PHE A 400 10.03 -1.57 22.20
N TRP A 401 9.79 -0.37 22.74
CA TRP A 401 10.42 0.86 22.29
C TRP A 401 11.79 1.04 22.93
N HIS A 402 11.84 1.12 24.26
CA HIS A 402 13.08 1.46 24.97
C HIS A 402 14.07 0.31 25.05
N VAL A 403 13.64 -0.89 25.48
CA VAL A 403 14.57 -2.04 25.59
C VAL A 403 15.15 -2.38 24.21
N ARG A 404 14.34 -2.41 23.16
CA ARG A 404 14.83 -2.72 21.80
C ARG A 404 15.80 -1.65 21.28
N ARG A 405 15.52 -0.36 21.48
CA ARG A 405 16.43 0.74 21.07
C ARG A 405 17.72 0.74 21.89
N LEU A 406 17.63 0.48 23.19
CA LEU A 406 18.78 0.31 24.06
C LEU A 406 19.67 -0.84 23.60
N PHE A 407 19.09 -2.03 23.38
CA PHE A 407 19.80 -3.19 22.82
C PHE A 407 20.40 -2.86 21.43
N THR A 408 19.63 -2.26 20.53
CA THR A 408 20.12 -1.93 19.17
C THR A 408 21.27 -0.91 19.22
N SER A 409 21.19 0.08 20.11
CA SER A 409 22.23 1.09 20.32
C SER A 409 23.50 0.50 20.94
N LEU A 410 23.36 -0.49 21.83
CA LEU A 410 24.50 -1.19 22.45
C LEU A 410 25.23 -2.10 21.44
N PHE A 411 24.51 -2.77 20.54
CA PHE A 411 25.08 -3.71 19.56
C PHE A 411 25.39 -3.10 18.18
N ARG A 412 24.98 -1.86 17.91
CA ARG A 412 25.32 -1.07 16.72
C ARG A 412 25.72 0.36 17.10
N PRO A 413 26.96 0.55 17.60
CA PRO A 413 27.47 1.88 17.93
C PRO A 413 27.45 2.75 16.67
N GLY A 414 26.55 3.75 16.64
CA GLY A 414 26.37 4.66 15.51
C GLY A 414 24.96 4.80 14.96
N PHE A 415 23.94 4.08 15.47
CA PHE A 415 22.55 4.22 14.98
C PHE A 415 21.76 5.34 15.65
N PHE A 416 21.86 5.50 16.98
CA PHE A 416 21.26 6.59 17.74
C PHE A 416 22.02 6.78 19.06
N PRO A 417 22.19 8.01 19.58
CA PRO A 417 22.97 8.27 20.79
C PRO A 417 22.34 7.72 22.09
N LEU A 418 23.15 7.10 22.94
CA LEU A 418 22.70 6.47 24.19
C LEU A 418 22.21 7.49 25.23
N ASP A 419 22.86 8.65 25.30
CA ASP A 419 22.52 9.73 26.21
C ASP A 419 21.10 10.28 25.98
N LEU A 420 20.66 10.35 24.71
CA LEU A 420 19.30 10.74 24.34
C LEU A 420 18.26 9.67 24.74
N ILE A 421 18.59 8.38 24.62
CA ILE A 421 17.73 7.27 25.06
C ILE A 421 17.59 7.28 26.59
N LEU A 422 18.69 7.53 27.31
CA LEU A 422 18.69 7.62 28.77
C LEU A 422 17.92 8.86 29.25
N ALA A 423 18.07 10.01 28.56
CA ALA A 423 17.29 11.21 28.84
C ALA A 423 15.78 10.92 28.77
N GLU A 424 15.31 10.23 27.72
CA GLU A 424 13.92 9.80 27.57
C GLU A 424 13.48 8.84 28.70
N LEU A 425 14.29 7.84 29.04
CA LEU A 425 13.99 6.84 30.08
C LEU A 425 13.87 7.44 31.49
N THR A 426 14.73 8.39 31.84
CA THR A 426 14.67 9.06 33.15
C THR A 426 13.36 9.84 33.35
N SER A 427 12.66 10.18 32.26
CA SER A 427 11.38 10.89 32.29
C SER A 427 10.28 10.12 33.00
N VAL A 428 10.29 8.78 32.92
CA VAL A 428 9.31 7.90 33.60
C VAL A 428 9.27 8.17 35.10
N PHE A 429 10.45 8.36 35.70
CA PHE A 429 10.59 8.57 37.15
C PHE A 429 10.27 10.02 37.56
N LYS A 430 10.42 10.98 36.65
CA LYS A 430 10.14 12.40 36.91
C LYS A 430 8.66 12.76 36.75
N ALA A 431 7.95 12.09 35.84
CA ALA A 431 6.58 12.43 35.46
C ALA A 431 5.55 12.44 36.61
N PRO A 432 5.56 11.52 37.61
CA PRO A 432 4.61 11.58 38.72
C PRO A 432 4.75 12.85 39.56
N ARG A 433 6.01 13.22 39.91
CA ARG A 433 6.29 14.43 40.69
C ARG A 433 5.97 15.69 39.90
N ALA A 434 6.37 15.72 38.62
CA ALA A 434 6.06 16.82 37.71
C ALA A 434 4.55 17.07 37.59
N LEU A 435 3.76 16.03 37.37
CA LEU A 435 2.30 16.14 37.28
C LEU A 435 1.67 16.63 38.60
N HIS A 436 2.14 16.13 39.74
CA HIS A 436 1.66 16.59 41.04
C HIS A 436 1.94 18.08 41.25
N GLN A 437 3.19 18.52 41.03
CA GLN A 437 3.60 19.92 41.16
C GLN A 437 2.81 20.83 40.20
N SER A 438 2.64 20.40 38.96
CA SER A 438 1.90 21.15 37.95
C SER A 438 0.45 21.38 38.34
N ARG A 439 -0.23 20.35 38.88
CA ARG A 439 -1.62 20.47 39.33
C ARG A 439 -1.78 21.40 40.53
N THR A 440 -0.86 21.35 41.49
CA THR A 440 -0.87 22.27 42.63
C THR A 440 -0.71 23.71 42.14
N ARG A 441 0.28 23.95 41.27
CA ARG A 441 0.52 25.27 40.68
C ARG A 441 -0.65 25.78 39.84
N ALA A 442 -1.29 24.92 39.05
CA ALA A 442 -2.47 25.31 38.27
C ALA A 442 -3.64 25.75 39.17
N ARG A 443 -3.82 25.13 40.35
CA ARG A 443 -4.84 25.54 41.33
C ARG A 443 -4.48 26.86 42.03
N GLU A 444 -3.21 27.05 42.37
CA GLU A 444 -2.71 28.30 42.95
C GLU A 444 -2.92 29.46 41.98
N ILE A 445 -2.51 29.30 40.72
CA ILE A 445 -2.74 30.29 39.65
C ILE A 445 -4.24 30.55 39.46
N ALA A 446 -5.08 29.52 39.42
CA ALA A 446 -6.53 29.72 39.31
C ALA A 446 -7.13 30.49 40.50
N ALA A 447 -6.56 30.33 41.70
CA ALA A 447 -6.98 31.05 42.89
C ALA A 447 -6.47 32.50 42.94
N GLU A 448 -5.31 32.78 42.33
CA GLU A 448 -4.76 34.14 42.18
C GLU A 448 -5.58 35.00 41.20
N PHE A 449 -6.26 34.36 40.24
CA PHE A 449 -7.04 35.01 39.19
C PHE A 449 -8.51 34.54 39.20
N PRO A 450 -9.29 34.82 40.26
CA PRO A 450 -10.65 34.29 40.42
C PRO A 450 -11.66 34.87 39.42
N ASP A 451 -11.43 36.09 38.94
CA ASP A 451 -12.31 36.79 38.00
C ASP A 451 -12.04 36.42 36.53
N GLU A 452 -10.94 35.71 36.26
CA GLU A 452 -10.62 35.26 34.91
C GLU A 452 -11.50 34.09 34.49
N PRO A 453 -12.16 34.15 33.32
CA PRO A 453 -13.02 33.08 32.84
C PRO A 453 -12.28 31.74 32.73
N PHE A 454 -13.04 30.68 33.02
CA PHE A 454 -12.57 29.30 32.96
C PHE A 454 -13.53 28.46 32.11
N LEU A 455 -13.01 27.83 31.06
CA LEU A 455 -13.78 26.91 30.22
C LEU A 455 -14.14 25.65 31.02
N GLN A 456 -15.39 25.56 31.44
CA GLN A 456 -15.96 24.34 32.00
C GLN A 456 -16.64 23.54 30.89
N ALA A 457 -16.50 22.22 30.93
CA ALA A 457 -17.24 21.34 30.05
C ALA A 457 -18.74 21.46 30.35
N SER A 458 -19.57 21.57 29.31
CA SER A 458 -21.03 21.64 29.43
C SER A 458 -21.66 20.31 29.91
N GLY A 459 -20.90 19.22 29.88
CA GLY A 459 -21.30 17.90 30.39
C GLY A 459 -22.17 17.08 29.43
N VAL A 460 -22.38 17.57 28.20
CA VAL A 460 -23.11 16.83 27.16
C VAL A 460 -22.24 15.67 26.69
N ARG A 461 -22.79 14.45 26.76
CA ARG A 461 -22.15 13.23 26.27
C ARG A 461 -22.92 12.78 25.05
N LEU A 462 -22.24 12.57 23.91
CA LEU A 462 -22.87 11.92 22.77
C LEU A 462 -23.43 10.56 23.22
N GLU A 463 -24.73 10.34 22.99
CA GLU A 463 -25.34 9.04 23.23
C GLU A 463 -24.57 7.98 22.45
N SER A 464 -24.23 6.88 23.11
CA SER A 464 -23.66 5.74 22.39
C SER A 464 -24.75 5.20 21.45
N PRO A 465 -24.48 5.01 20.14
CA PRO A 465 -25.38 4.36 19.21
C PRO A 465 -25.85 3.02 19.82
N PRO A 466 -27.11 2.64 19.59
CA PRO A 466 -27.75 1.54 20.30
C PRO A 466 -26.94 0.24 20.18
N ALA A 467 -26.41 -0.19 21.32
CA ALA A 467 -25.63 -1.40 21.47
C ALA A 467 -26.53 -2.63 21.52
N ALA A 468 -26.81 -3.29 20.39
CA ALA A 468 -27.28 -4.69 20.45
C ALA A 468 -27.12 -5.54 19.19
N HIS A 469 -27.36 -5.06 17.96
CA HIS A 469 -27.69 -6.03 16.89
C HIS A 469 -26.77 -6.12 15.65
N ARG A 470 -25.70 -5.31 15.50
CA ARG A 470 -24.94 -5.29 14.23
C ARG A 470 -23.42 -5.10 14.35
N ARG A 471 -22.78 -5.73 15.35
CA ARG A 471 -21.30 -5.67 15.53
C ARG A 471 -20.49 -6.19 14.32
N LEU A 472 -21.10 -7.03 13.46
CA LEU A 472 -20.47 -7.59 12.26
C LEU A 472 -21.04 -7.05 10.94
N ALA A 473 -22.04 -6.16 10.98
CA ALA A 473 -22.72 -5.72 9.76
C ALA A 473 -21.77 -4.91 8.88
N GLN A 474 -21.82 -5.18 7.57
CA GLN A 474 -21.11 -4.43 6.55
C GLN A 474 -22.13 -3.86 5.60
N ALA A 475 -22.10 -2.54 5.38
CA ALA A 475 -22.86 -1.94 4.29
C ALA A 475 -22.13 -2.17 2.98
N VAL A 476 -22.87 -2.33 1.90
CA VAL A 476 -22.34 -2.26 0.54
C VAL A 476 -22.92 -1.03 -0.10
N ARG A 477 -22.08 -0.15 -0.63
CA ARG A 477 -22.48 1.06 -1.34
C ARG A 477 -21.78 1.10 -2.68
N THR A 478 -22.51 1.51 -3.71
CA THR A 478 -21.94 1.70 -5.04
C THR A 478 -21.86 3.19 -5.31
N THR A 479 -20.71 3.65 -5.79
CA THR A 479 -20.48 5.02 -6.23
C THR A 479 -20.22 5.03 -7.72
N GLU A 480 -20.96 5.87 -8.44
CA GLU A 480 -20.94 5.97 -9.90
C GLU A 480 -20.05 7.13 -10.34
N LEU A 481 -18.91 6.81 -10.97
CA LEU A 481 -17.90 7.78 -11.39
C LEU A 481 -18.29 8.56 -12.65
N SER A 482 -19.30 8.14 -13.41
CA SER A 482 -19.83 8.96 -14.52
C SER A 482 -20.61 10.20 -14.06
N GLN A 483 -20.77 10.39 -12.75
CA GLN A 483 -21.40 11.56 -12.13
C GLN A 483 -20.46 12.15 -11.06
N PRO A 484 -20.67 13.42 -10.66
CA PRO A 484 -19.93 14.01 -9.53
C PRO A 484 -20.08 13.16 -8.26
N LEU A 485 -18.97 12.95 -7.55
CA LEU A 485 -18.96 12.15 -6.32
C LEU A 485 -19.82 12.80 -5.22
N GLY A 486 -20.79 12.04 -4.71
CA GLY A 486 -21.58 12.41 -3.53
C GLY A 486 -21.07 11.74 -2.24
N PRO A 487 -21.35 12.33 -1.07
CA PRO A 487 -21.03 11.69 0.21
C PRO A 487 -21.91 10.45 0.47
N LEU A 488 -21.42 9.53 1.29
CA LEU A 488 -22.21 8.40 1.81
C LEU A 488 -22.69 8.74 3.21
N THR A 489 -23.98 9.06 3.35
CA THR A 489 -24.59 9.54 4.61
C THR A 489 -25.48 8.53 5.31
N ASP A 490 -25.71 7.36 4.70
CA ASP A 490 -26.62 6.33 5.20
C ASP A 490 -25.86 5.10 5.74
N ILE A 491 -24.60 5.32 6.14
CA ILE A 491 -23.64 4.29 6.55
C ILE A 491 -23.17 4.43 8.01
N ASP A 492 -23.60 5.47 8.71
CA ASP A 492 -23.29 5.78 10.11
C ASP A 492 -23.75 4.69 11.10
N PHE A 493 -24.61 3.76 10.69
CA PHE A 493 -24.96 2.57 11.48
C PHE A 493 -24.03 1.38 11.29
N TYR A 494 -23.03 1.47 10.40
CA TYR A 494 -22.17 0.35 10.01
C TYR A 494 -20.71 0.56 10.42
N PRO A 495 -20.05 -0.45 11.03
CA PRO A 495 -18.63 -0.39 11.34
C PRO A 495 -17.73 -0.51 10.10
N ARG A 496 -18.21 -1.15 9.02
CA ARG A 496 -17.48 -1.34 7.75
C ARG A 496 -18.40 -1.09 6.56
N VAL A 497 -17.81 -0.57 5.49
CA VAL A 497 -18.52 -0.35 4.22
C VAL A 497 -17.66 -0.93 3.10
N LEU A 498 -18.19 -1.84 2.30
CA LEU A 498 -17.61 -2.19 1.01
C LEU A 498 -18.11 -1.16 0.00
N VAL A 499 -17.21 -0.31 -0.47
CA VAL A 499 -17.50 0.66 -1.53
C VAL A 499 -17.18 -0.01 -2.85
N LEU A 500 -18.21 -0.25 -3.66
CA LEU A 500 -18.11 -0.64 -5.05
C LEU A 500 -18.02 0.64 -5.89
N VAL A 501 -17.12 0.66 -6.85
CA VAL A 501 -16.88 1.81 -7.72
C VAL A 501 -17.31 1.42 -9.12
N SER A 502 -18.37 2.02 -9.62
CA SER A 502 -18.86 1.83 -10.99
C SER A 502 -18.57 3.04 -11.86
N ALA A 503 -18.53 2.83 -13.18
CA ALA A 503 -18.54 3.87 -14.18
C ALA A 503 -19.47 3.39 -15.31
N TYR A 504 -20.42 4.23 -15.73
CA TYR A 504 -21.40 3.93 -16.79
C TYR A 504 -22.11 2.58 -16.59
N GLY A 505 -22.47 2.26 -15.33
CA GLY A 505 -23.15 1.02 -14.97
C GLY A 505 -22.27 -0.24 -14.94
N GLN A 506 -20.95 -0.10 -15.16
CA GLN A 506 -19.98 -1.20 -15.08
C GLN A 506 -19.05 -1.04 -13.87
N LEU A 507 -18.71 -2.14 -13.20
CA LEU A 507 -17.85 -2.13 -12.01
C LEU A 507 -16.39 -1.88 -12.41
N VAL A 508 -15.82 -0.76 -11.96
CA VAL A 508 -14.40 -0.40 -12.12
C VAL A 508 -13.58 -1.05 -11.02
N GLY A 509 -14.05 -1.04 -9.77
CA GLY A 509 -13.31 -1.59 -8.63
C GLY A 509 -14.09 -1.58 -7.35
N GLY A 510 -13.41 -1.78 -6.22
CA GLY A 510 -14.01 -1.65 -4.91
C GLY A 510 -13.00 -1.79 -3.80
N PHE A 511 -13.33 -1.24 -2.64
CA PHE A 511 -12.48 -1.26 -1.46
C PHE A 511 -13.30 -1.28 -0.17
N GLU A 512 -12.72 -1.84 0.88
CA GLU A 512 -13.34 -1.81 2.21
C GLU A 512 -12.92 -0.53 2.95
N LEU A 513 -13.91 0.31 3.26
CA LEU A 513 -13.78 1.46 4.13
C LEU A 513 -14.05 1.04 5.58
N GLN A 514 -13.06 1.26 6.46
CA GLN A 514 -13.24 1.13 7.91
C GLN A 514 -14.06 2.31 8.40
N ASN A 515 -15.37 2.13 8.52
CA ASN A 515 -16.27 3.25 8.76
C ASN A 515 -16.28 3.67 10.22
N ASN A 516 -16.47 2.75 11.17
CA ASN A 516 -16.66 3.07 12.59
C ASN A 516 -17.83 4.02 12.85
N TYR A 517 -18.98 3.79 12.21
CA TYR A 517 -20.25 4.48 12.52
C TYR A 517 -20.24 6.00 12.25
N GLN A 518 -19.57 6.44 11.19
CA GLN A 518 -19.57 7.83 10.71
C GLN A 518 -20.09 7.89 9.26
N ASN A 519 -20.33 9.09 8.77
CA ASN A 519 -20.54 9.29 7.34
C ASN A 519 -19.20 9.19 6.61
N CYS A 520 -19.27 9.12 5.28
CA CYS A 520 -18.08 9.21 4.43
C CYS A 520 -18.27 10.40 3.52
N GLY A 521 -17.56 11.49 3.85
CA GLY A 521 -17.47 12.65 2.99
C GLY A 521 -16.84 12.35 1.64
N VAL A 522 -16.96 13.30 0.71
CA VAL A 522 -16.48 13.17 -0.67
C VAL A 522 -14.96 13.04 -0.73
N LEU A 523 -14.22 13.79 0.10
CA LEU A 523 -12.75 13.73 0.18
C LEU A 523 -12.32 12.33 0.61
N ARG A 524 -12.88 11.81 1.71
CA ARG A 524 -12.58 10.46 2.21
C ARG A 524 -12.91 9.36 1.20
N LEU A 525 -14.05 9.48 0.51
CA LEU A 525 -14.46 8.55 -0.54
C LEU A 525 -13.49 8.56 -1.71
N ARG A 526 -13.12 9.76 -2.18
CA ARG A 526 -12.18 9.97 -3.30
C ARG A 526 -10.80 9.41 -3.01
N GLU A 527 -10.27 9.64 -1.80
CA GLU A 527 -8.99 9.07 -1.36
C GLU A 527 -9.02 7.54 -1.41
N GLY A 528 -10.11 6.92 -0.96
CA GLY A 528 -10.30 5.48 -1.08
C GLY A 528 -10.36 5.00 -2.54
N ILE A 529 -11.09 5.71 -3.40
CA ILE A 529 -11.18 5.39 -4.84
C ILE A 529 -9.80 5.47 -5.48
N VAL A 530 -9.06 6.56 -5.29
CA VAL A 530 -7.74 6.77 -5.90
C VAL A 530 -6.75 5.72 -5.41
N LYS A 531 -6.65 5.50 -4.10
CA LYS A 531 -5.73 4.53 -3.52
C LYS A 531 -5.94 3.11 -4.04
N HIS A 532 -7.19 2.74 -4.36
CA HIS A 532 -7.55 1.38 -4.76
C HIS A 532 -7.85 1.20 -6.26
N CYS A 533 -8.12 2.29 -6.98
CA CYS A 533 -8.55 2.27 -8.38
C CYS A 533 -7.75 3.21 -9.30
N SER A 534 -6.72 3.93 -8.84
CA SER A 534 -5.98 4.97 -9.60
C SER A 534 -5.65 4.59 -11.05
N LEU A 535 -4.98 3.45 -11.28
CA LEU A 535 -4.64 3.00 -12.64
C LEU A 535 -5.87 2.65 -13.49
N LYS A 536 -6.99 2.26 -12.87
CA LYS A 536 -8.25 2.02 -13.56
C LYS A 536 -8.98 3.31 -13.91
N LEU A 537 -8.68 4.44 -13.28
CA LEU A 537 -9.24 5.74 -13.69
C LEU A 537 -8.69 6.18 -15.06
N LEU A 538 -7.49 5.73 -15.44
CA LEU A 538 -6.92 6.00 -16.76
C LEU A 538 -7.60 5.18 -17.86
N LYS A 539 -7.84 3.89 -17.61
CA LYS A 539 -8.58 3.02 -18.52
C LYS A 539 -9.54 2.11 -17.73
N PRO A 540 -10.79 2.54 -17.50
CA PRO A 540 -11.78 1.88 -16.62
C PRO A 540 -12.11 0.46 -17.06
N TYR A 541 -11.91 0.17 -18.35
CA TYR A 541 -12.30 -1.07 -19.01
C TYR A 541 -11.16 -1.74 -19.79
N ALA A 542 -9.92 -1.21 -19.71
CA ALA A 542 -8.80 -1.87 -20.38
C ALA A 542 -8.29 -3.05 -19.56
N ASP A 543 -8.10 -4.17 -20.26
CA ASP A 543 -7.72 -5.47 -19.71
C ASP A 543 -6.22 -5.61 -19.42
N SER A 544 -5.44 -4.54 -19.66
CA SER A 544 -4.01 -4.49 -19.39
C SER A 544 -3.77 -4.02 -17.96
N LYS A 545 -3.03 -4.82 -17.18
CA LYS A 545 -2.34 -4.33 -15.97
C LYS A 545 -1.67 -3.04 -16.34
N GLY A 546 -2.05 -1.97 -15.65
CA GLY A 546 -1.57 -0.63 -15.92
C GLY A 546 -0.08 -0.45 -15.73
N MET A 547 0.80 -1.45 -15.93
CA MET A 547 2.24 -1.33 -16.12
C MET A 547 2.58 -0.68 -17.45
N LEU A 548 1.92 -1.01 -18.57
CA LEU A 548 2.09 -0.22 -19.80
C LEU A 548 1.54 1.19 -19.58
N THR A 549 0.33 1.30 -19.04
CA THR A 549 -0.27 2.59 -18.67
C THR A 549 0.61 3.37 -17.68
N TYR A 550 1.26 2.71 -16.72
CA TYR A 550 2.14 3.31 -15.72
C TYR A 550 3.50 3.65 -16.31
N SER A 551 4.06 2.83 -17.19
CA SER A 551 5.30 3.14 -17.91
C SER A 551 5.08 4.30 -18.88
N LEU A 552 3.94 4.34 -19.57
CA LEU A 552 3.51 5.48 -20.38
C LEU A 552 3.24 6.71 -19.50
N ALA A 553 2.62 6.54 -18.32
CA ALA A 553 2.41 7.63 -17.37
C ALA A 553 3.71 8.14 -16.78
N VAL A 554 4.68 7.26 -16.51
CA VAL A 554 6.04 7.61 -16.07
C VAL A 554 6.79 8.32 -17.17
N ALA A 555 6.68 7.87 -18.42
CA ALA A 555 7.26 8.53 -19.58
C ALA A 555 6.65 9.93 -19.78
N GLU A 556 5.33 10.06 -19.64
CA GLU A 556 4.63 11.34 -19.75
C GLU A 556 4.95 12.27 -18.58
N LEU A 557 5.08 11.73 -17.36
CA LEU A 557 5.57 12.46 -16.20
C LEU A 557 7.00 12.95 -16.45
N LEU A 558 7.91 12.08 -16.93
CA LEU A 558 9.27 12.48 -17.30
C LEU A 558 9.27 13.61 -18.34
N ARG A 559 8.45 13.48 -19.39
CA ARG A 559 8.28 14.51 -20.43
C ARG A 559 7.82 15.83 -19.84
N LYS A 560 6.84 15.81 -18.92
CA LYS A 560 6.39 17.01 -18.21
C LYS A 560 7.50 17.64 -17.36
N LEU A 561 8.31 16.83 -16.69
CA LEU A 561 9.42 17.33 -15.87
C LEU A 561 10.57 17.89 -16.73
N GLU A 562 10.72 17.43 -17.98
CA GLU A 562 11.76 17.86 -18.92
C GLU A 562 11.44 19.18 -19.65
N GLY A 563 10.15 19.53 -19.80
CA GLY A 563 9.71 20.72 -20.54
C GLY A 563 9.47 20.46 -22.04
N PRO A 564 9.06 21.46 -22.82
CA PRO A 564 8.66 21.24 -24.22
C PRO A 564 9.87 20.95 -25.13
N GLN A 565 9.92 19.72 -25.65
CA GLN A 565 10.59 19.38 -26.90
C GLN A 565 9.59 18.72 -27.85
N GLU A 566 9.62 19.14 -29.13
CA GLU A 566 8.92 18.43 -30.20
C GLU A 566 9.57 17.07 -30.42
N SER A 567 8.80 15.98 -30.33
CA SER A 567 9.23 14.71 -30.91
C SER A 567 8.07 13.78 -31.23
N GLN A 568 8.20 13.22 -32.43
CA GLN A 568 7.34 12.27 -33.12
C GLN A 568 7.13 10.98 -32.33
N GLU A 569 5.90 10.46 -32.38
CA GLU A 569 5.54 9.12 -31.91
C GLU A 569 6.28 8.04 -32.70
N VAL A 570 6.93 7.12 -32.00
CA VAL A 570 7.34 5.82 -32.54
C VAL A 570 6.60 4.74 -31.76
N ALA A 571 5.70 4.04 -32.45
CA ALA A 571 5.01 2.87 -31.93
C ALA A 571 6.00 1.71 -31.70
N PRO A 572 5.78 0.85 -30.67
CA PRO A 572 6.57 -0.36 -30.52
C PRO A 572 6.32 -1.31 -31.71
N PRO A 573 7.30 -2.13 -32.10
CA PRO A 573 7.18 -3.00 -33.26
C PRO A 573 6.05 -4.00 -33.04
N GLU A 574 5.07 -3.99 -33.94
CA GLU A 574 4.02 -5.01 -34.01
C GLU A 574 4.65 -6.36 -34.35
N VAL A 575 4.24 -7.40 -33.63
CA VAL A 575 4.48 -8.78 -34.06
C VAL A 575 3.71 -8.98 -35.36
N SER A 576 4.41 -9.24 -36.47
CA SER A 576 3.78 -9.52 -37.77
C SER A 576 2.55 -10.40 -37.61
N CYS A 577 1.40 -9.98 -38.15
CA CYS A 577 0.10 -10.62 -38.01
C CYS A 577 0.06 -12.07 -38.59
N ASP A 578 1.13 -12.52 -39.24
CA ASP A 578 1.17 -13.78 -39.99
C ASP A 578 1.72 -14.99 -39.21
N ILE A 579 2.16 -14.83 -37.96
CA ILE A 579 2.71 -15.96 -37.18
C ILE A 579 1.60 -16.99 -36.87
N PRO A 580 1.73 -18.26 -37.28
CA PRO A 580 0.73 -19.29 -37.03
C PRO A 580 0.77 -19.80 -35.59
N ILE A 581 -0.41 -20.02 -35.01
CA ILE A 581 -0.59 -20.39 -33.60
C ILE A 581 -1.34 -21.72 -33.48
N SER A 582 -0.92 -22.56 -32.55
CA SER A 582 -1.69 -23.73 -32.11
C SER A 582 -2.08 -23.61 -30.65
N VAL A 583 -3.36 -23.77 -30.33
CA VAL A 583 -3.88 -23.86 -28.96
C VAL A 583 -4.15 -25.32 -28.64
N VAL A 584 -3.55 -25.83 -27.56
CA VAL A 584 -3.72 -27.21 -27.09
C VAL A 584 -4.54 -27.23 -25.80
N VAL A 585 -5.63 -27.99 -25.80
CA VAL A 585 -6.51 -28.22 -24.65
C VAL A 585 -6.57 -29.72 -24.37
N ALA A 586 -6.13 -30.15 -23.19
CA ALA A 586 -6.28 -31.52 -22.74
C ALA A 586 -7.55 -31.65 -21.89
N THR A 587 -8.40 -32.64 -22.17
CA THR A 587 -9.62 -32.87 -21.41
C THR A 587 -9.80 -34.34 -21.04
N ARG A 588 -10.57 -34.59 -19.98
CA ARG A 588 -10.95 -35.94 -19.56
C ARG A 588 -12.31 -35.95 -18.88
N ASP A 589 -13.33 -36.37 -19.61
CA ASP A 589 -14.71 -36.55 -19.11
C ASP A 589 -15.30 -35.31 -18.42
N ARG A 590 -15.02 -34.11 -18.95
CA ARG A 590 -15.54 -32.82 -18.43
C ARG A 590 -16.30 -32.04 -19.51
N PRO A 591 -17.48 -32.53 -19.95
CA PRO A 591 -18.18 -31.99 -21.11
C PRO A 591 -18.55 -30.51 -20.96
N ASP A 592 -19.02 -30.10 -19.78
CA ASP A 592 -19.53 -28.74 -19.58
C ASP A 592 -18.41 -27.69 -19.49
N ASP A 593 -17.33 -28.04 -18.80
CA ASP A 593 -16.13 -27.21 -18.72
C ASP A 593 -15.49 -27.06 -20.11
N LEU A 594 -15.30 -28.18 -20.82
CA LEU A 594 -14.79 -28.16 -22.18
C LEU A 594 -15.66 -27.30 -23.11
N ARG A 595 -16.99 -27.46 -23.07
CA ARG A 595 -17.91 -26.67 -23.90
C ARG A 595 -17.75 -25.17 -23.65
N LEU A 596 -17.63 -24.77 -22.38
CA LEU A 596 -17.41 -23.37 -22.01
C LEU A 596 -16.05 -22.86 -22.49
N CYS A 597 -14.98 -23.64 -22.30
CA CYS A 597 -13.64 -23.33 -22.76
C CYS A 597 -13.61 -23.14 -24.29
N LEU A 598 -14.16 -24.08 -25.06
CA LEU A 598 -14.20 -24.02 -26.53
C LEU A 598 -15.03 -22.84 -27.06
N LYS A 599 -16.14 -22.51 -26.39
CA LYS A 599 -16.94 -21.31 -26.72
C LYS A 599 -16.12 -20.02 -26.59
N ARG A 600 -15.16 -19.96 -25.66
CA ARG A 600 -14.29 -18.78 -25.46
C ARG A 600 -13.08 -18.79 -26.38
N LEU A 601 -12.54 -19.96 -26.68
CA LEU A 601 -11.42 -20.11 -27.62
C LEU A 601 -11.83 -19.82 -29.07
N THR A 602 -13.04 -20.20 -29.47
CA THR A 602 -13.59 -19.88 -30.81
C THR A 602 -14.01 -18.41 -30.95
N ALA A 603 -14.14 -17.68 -29.84
CA ALA A 603 -14.51 -16.27 -29.81
C ALA A 603 -13.30 -15.32 -29.62
N GLN A 604 -12.07 -15.79 -29.86
CA GLN A 604 -10.87 -14.97 -29.77
C GLN A 604 -10.88 -13.88 -30.84
N GLN A 605 -10.53 -12.66 -30.43
CA GLN A 605 -10.39 -11.50 -31.31
C GLN A 605 -8.95 -11.44 -31.82
N THR A 606 -8.69 -12.19 -32.89
CA THR A 606 -7.37 -12.25 -33.53
C THR A 606 -7.53 -12.39 -35.04
N SER A 607 -6.65 -11.72 -35.80
CA SER A 607 -6.53 -11.88 -37.24
C SER A 607 -5.55 -12.99 -37.63
N ARG A 608 -4.91 -13.65 -36.65
CA ARG A 608 -3.89 -14.69 -36.86
C ARG A 608 -4.55 -16.03 -37.21
N PRO A 609 -3.87 -16.88 -38.00
CA PRO A 609 -4.33 -18.26 -38.19
C PRO A 609 -4.13 -19.06 -36.90
N VAL A 610 -5.25 -19.47 -36.27
CA VAL A 610 -5.27 -20.26 -35.02
C VAL A 610 -5.78 -21.67 -35.28
N GLN A 611 -4.96 -22.67 -34.98
CA GLN A 611 -5.35 -24.08 -34.91
C GLN A 611 -5.75 -24.43 -33.46
N ILE A 612 -6.96 -24.93 -33.23
CA ILE A 612 -7.38 -25.40 -31.90
C ILE A 612 -7.38 -26.93 -31.88
N ILE A 613 -6.58 -27.51 -31.00
CA ILE A 613 -6.41 -28.96 -30.82
C ILE A 613 -6.96 -29.35 -29.45
N VAL A 614 -7.99 -30.19 -29.45
CA VAL A 614 -8.53 -30.83 -28.24
C VAL A 614 -8.01 -32.25 -28.18
N VAL A 615 -7.38 -32.61 -27.06
CA VAL A 615 -6.90 -33.97 -26.82
C VAL A 615 -7.79 -34.64 -25.79
N ASP A 616 -8.50 -35.68 -26.23
CA ASP A 616 -9.35 -36.51 -25.39
C ASP A 616 -8.52 -37.57 -24.67
N ASN A 617 -8.39 -37.44 -23.35
CA ASN A 617 -7.68 -38.41 -22.51
C ASN A 617 -8.60 -39.47 -21.87
N ALA A 618 -9.81 -39.63 -22.40
CA ALA A 618 -10.72 -40.75 -22.14
C ALA A 618 -11.66 -41.04 -23.34
N PRO A 619 -11.14 -41.28 -24.56
CA PRO A 619 -11.94 -41.37 -25.78
C PRO A 619 -13.00 -42.49 -25.75
N GLN A 620 -12.77 -43.50 -24.92
CA GLN A 620 -13.71 -44.61 -24.68
C GLN A 620 -15.07 -44.13 -24.14
N SER A 621 -15.15 -42.97 -23.46
CA SER A 621 -16.40 -42.45 -22.92
C SER A 621 -17.32 -41.90 -24.01
N GLY A 622 -16.76 -41.49 -25.15
CA GLY A 622 -17.47 -40.83 -26.24
C GLY A 622 -18.05 -39.45 -25.89
N ILE A 623 -17.77 -38.92 -24.70
CA ILE A 623 -18.35 -37.65 -24.20
C ILE A 623 -17.70 -36.45 -24.90
N THR A 624 -16.37 -36.38 -24.90
CA THR A 624 -15.60 -35.27 -25.51
C THR A 624 -15.93 -35.08 -26.98
N ARG A 625 -16.01 -36.19 -27.75
CA ARG A 625 -16.34 -36.15 -29.18
C ARG A 625 -17.69 -35.50 -29.47
N ARG A 626 -18.68 -35.70 -28.59
CA ARG A 626 -20.00 -35.05 -28.72
C ARG A 626 -19.91 -33.54 -28.53
N VAL A 627 -19.11 -33.08 -27.55
CA VAL A 627 -18.93 -31.65 -27.29
C VAL A 627 -18.15 -30.98 -28.41
N VAL A 628 -17.06 -31.58 -28.89
CA VAL A 628 -16.25 -30.99 -29.98
C VAL A 628 -17.05 -30.89 -31.29
N ALA A 629 -17.95 -31.83 -31.57
CA ALA A 629 -18.82 -31.76 -32.74
C ALA A 629 -19.78 -30.55 -32.74
N GLU A 630 -19.96 -29.85 -31.61
CA GLU A 630 -20.76 -28.62 -31.52
C GLU A 630 -20.03 -27.40 -32.10
N PHE A 631 -18.71 -27.49 -32.38
CA PHE A 631 -17.87 -26.38 -32.82
C PHE A 631 -17.14 -26.71 -34.13
N ALA A 632 -17.12 -25.75 -35.07
CA ALA A 632 -16.37 -25.88 -36.31
C ALA A 632 -14.88 -25.51 -36.12
N GLY A 633 -13.99 -26.12 -36.91
CA GLY A 633 -12.56 -25.76 -36.93
C GLY A 633 -11.73 -26.27 -35.76
N ILE A 634 -12.25 -27.22 -34.98
CA ILE A 634 -11.52 -27.85 -33.87
C ILE A 634 -11.02 -29.23 -34.29
N GLU A 635 -9.74 -29.48 -34.08
CA GLU A 635 -9.12 -30.79 -34.28
C GLU A 635 -9.21 -31.62 -33.00
N LEU A 636 -9.79 -32.82 -33.09
CA LEU A 636 -9.89 -33.76 -31.97
C LEU A 636 -8.87 -34.88 -32.14
N ILE A 637 -8.06 -35.12 -31.11
CA ILE A 637 -7.07 -36.19 -31.07
C ILE A 637 -7.30 -37.08 -29.85
N ASP A 638 -7.28 -38.40 -30.05
CA ASP A 638 -7.45 -39.38 -28.98
C ASP A 638 -6.10 -39.72 -28.34
N GLU A 639 -5.98 -39.62 -27.00
CA GLU A 639 -4.82 -40.10 -26.23
C GLU A 639 -5.26 -41.19 -25.24
N LEU A 640 -4.89 -42.44 -25.54
CA LEU A 640 -5.29 -43.62 -24.80
C LEU A 640 -4.52 -43.79 -23.48
N ARG A 641 -3.33 -43.19 -23.34
CA ARG A 641 -2.50 -43.30 -22.13
C ARG A 641 -2.96 -42.27 -21.10
N PRO A 642 -3.40 -42.69 -19.90
CA PRO A 642 -3.94 -41.76 -18.92
C PRO A 642 -2.84 -40.85 -18.34
N GLY A 643 -3.12 -39.55 -18.30
CA GLY A 643 -2.27 -38.53 -17.68
C GLY A 643 -2.25 -37.25 -18.50
N VAL A 644 -2.37 -36.09 -17.84
CA VAL A 644 -2.40 -34.77 -18.51
C VAL A 644 -1.14 -34.51 -19.34
N SER A 645 0.03 -34.98 -18.88
CA SER A 645 1.29 -34.83 -19.61
C SER A 645 1.28 -35.61 -20.93
N TYR A 646 0.71 -36.82 -20.98
CA TYR A 646 0.54 -37.55 -22.24
C TYR A 646 -0.39 -36.80 -23.19
N ALA A 647 -1.53 -36.34 -22.68
CA ALA A 647 -2.52 -35.61 -23.48
C ALA A 647 -1.93 -34.32 -24.07
N ARG A 648 -1.30 -33.48 -23.25
CA ARG A 648 -0.64 -32.26 -23.71
C ARG A 648 0.52 -32.54 -24.67
N ASN A 649 1.35 -33.55 -24.40
CA ASN A 649 2.44 -33.91 -25.31
C ASN A 649 1.92 -34.36 -26.68
N THR A 650 0.81 -35.10 -26.73
CA THR A 650 0.16 -35.50 -27.99
C THR A 650 -0.38 -34.29 -28.75
N GLY A 651 -0.98 -33.33 -28.06
CA GLY A 651 -1.39 -32.06 -28.66
C GLY A 651 -0.20 -31.22 -29.15
N PHE A 652 0.88 -31.14 -28.37
CA PHE A 652 2.11 -30.45 -28.77
C PHE A 652 2.76 -31.09 -29.98
N ALA A 653 2.74 -32.43 -30.10
CA ALA A 653 3.28 -33.12 -31.27
C ALA A 653 2.46 -32.88 -32.55
N ALA A 654 1.15 -32.61 -32.42
CA ALA A 654 0.24 -32.30 -33.52
C ALA A 654 0.20 -30.80 -33.89
N ALA A 655 0.67 -29.93 -32.99
CA ALA A 655 0.71 -28.49 -33.20
C ALA A 655 1.57 -28.10 -34.41
N THR A 656 0.98 -27.30 -35.31
CA THR A 656 1.64 -26.79 -36.52
C THR A 656 2.11 -25.34 -36.39
N GLY A 657 1.63 -24.62 -35.38
CA GLY A 657 1.99 -23.24 -35.10
C GLY A 657 3.45 -23.07 -34.66
N GLU A 658 4.02 -21.91 -34.94
CA GLU A 658 5.34 -21.52 -34.46
C GLU A 658 5.29 -21.23 -32.95
N ILE A 659 4.16 -20.70 -32.48
CA ILE A 659 3.85 -20.49 -31.07
C ILE A 659 2.73 -21.46 -30.67
N ILE A 660 2.95 -22.18 -29.57
CA ILE A 660 2.00 -23.13 -29.00
C ILE A 660 1.47 -22.55 -27.69
N LEU A 661 0.16 -22.37 -27.61
CA LEU A 661 -0.56 -22.00 -26.39
C LEU A 661 -1.12 -23.26 -25.74
N SER A 662 -1.09 -23.32 -24.42
CA SER A 662 -1.64 -24.40 -23.61
C SER A 662 -2.60 -23.84 -22.59
N THR A 663 -3.80 -24.43 -22.50
CA THR A 663 -4.76 -24.14 -21.45
C THR A 663 -5.55 -25.39 -21.05
N ASP A 664 -6.30 -25.29 -19.94
CA ASP A 664 -7.07 -26.39 -19.39
C ASP A 664 -8.55 -26.31 -19.77
N ASP A 665 -9.24 -27.45 -19.69
CA ASP A 665 -10.67 -27.51 -19.99
C ASP A 665 -11.54 -26.78 -18.94
N ASP A 666 -11.07 -26.67 -17.70
CA ASP A 666 -11.72 -25.94 -16.59
C ASP A 666 -11.27 -24.48 -16.47
N VAL A 667 -10.73 -23.93 -17.56
CA VAL A 667 -10.28 -22.56 -17.69
C VAL A 667 -11.12 -21.79 -18.71
N THR A 668 -11.41 -20.52 -18.39
CA THR A 668 -12.09 -19.57 -19.26
C THR A 668 -11.12 -18.47 -19.67
N VAL A 669 -10.96 -18.25 -20.98
CA VAL A 669 -10.05 -17.24 -21.53
C VAL A 669 -10.80 -15.95 -21.93
N PRO A 670 -10.20 -14.75 -21.74
CA PRO A 670 -10.70 -13.49 -22.30
C PRO A 670 -10.63 -13.46 -23.84
N PRO A 671 -11.42 -12.62 -24.55
CA PRO A 671 -11.40 -12.54 -26.01
C PRO A 671 -10.03 -12.14 -26.61
N SER A 672 -9.20 -11.41 -25.88
CA SER A 672 -7.87 -10.97 -26.32
C SER A 672 -6.74 -11.92 -25.89
N TRP A 673 -7.05 -13.06 -25.29
CA TRP A 673 -6.06 -13.94 -24.64
C TRP A 673 -4.95 -14.39 -25.58
N VAL A 674 -5.28 -14.77 -26.83
CA VAL A 674 -4.28 -15.16 -27.83
C VAL A 674 -3.27 -14.04 -28.07
N GLU A 675 -3.72 -12.81 -28.33
CA GLU A 675 -2.81 -11.69 -28.57
C GLU A 675 -1.99 -11.33 -27.32
N SER A 676 -2.60 -11.35 -26.14
CA SER A 676 -1.87 -11.10 -24.88
C SER A 676 -0.77 -12.13 -24.62
N MET A 677 -1.00 -13.40 -24.96
CA MET A 677 0.00 -14.47 -24.84
C MET A 677 1.12 -14.37 -25.88
N VAL A 678 0.80 -13.85 -27.07
CA VAL A 678 1.72 -13.77 -28.22
C VAL A 678 2.58 -12.52 -28.18
N ALA A 679 2.05 -11.39 -27.69
CA ALA A 679 2.71 -10.10 -27.72
C ALA A 679 4.16 -10.11 -27.19
N PRO A 680 4.50 -10.80 -26.07
CA PRO A 680 5.88 -10.82 -25.60
C PRO A 680 6.87 -11.51 -26.55
N PHE A 681 6.41 -12.36 -27.47
CA PHE A 681 7.25 -13.02 -28.48
C PHE A 681 7.70 -12.08 -29.62
N ALA A 682 7.28 -10.80 -29.64
CA ALA A 682 7.92 -9.75 -30.45
C ALA A 682 9.44 -9.73 -30.25
N ARG A 683 9.85 -10.11 -29.04
CA ARG A 683 11.23 -10.31 -28.66
C ARG A 683 11.67 -11.74 -29.00
N ASN A 684 12.65 -11.87 -29.90
CA ASN A 684 13.23 -13.16 -30.27
C ASN A 684 13.94 -13.87 -29.11
N ASP A 685 14.38 -13.14 -28.07
CA ASP A 685 15.00 -13.74 -26.89
C ASP A 685 13.99 -14.40 -25.93
N VAL A 686 12.69 -14.14 -26.09
CA VAL A 686 11.62 -14.73 -25.26
C VAL A 686 11.21 -16.09 -25.81
N MET A 687 11.33 -17.12 -24.98
CA MET A 687 11.07 -18.52 -25.36
C MET A 687 9.78 -19.06 -24.77
N ILE A 688 9.40 -18.60 -23.58
CA ILE A 688 8.20 -19.03 -22.86
C ILE A 688 7.51 -17.80 -22.28
N VAL A 689 6.19 -17.75 -22.42
CA VAL A 689 5.32 -16.79 -21.74
C VAL A 689 4.40 -17.55 -20.81
N CYS A 690 4.31 -17.11 -19.56
CA CYS A 690 3.34 -17.60 -18.60
C CYS A 690 2.38 -16.49 -18.22
N GLY A 691 1.10 -16.80 -18.24
CA GLY A 691 0.03 -15.86 -17.91
C GLY A 691 -0.47 -16.00 -16.47
N ASN A 692 -1.33 -15.06 -16.05
CA ASN A 692 -1.92 -15.10 -14.71
C ASN A 692 -3.13 -16.05 -14.64
N VAL A 693 -3.31 -16.77 -13.54
CA VAL A 693 -4.47 -17.63 -13.34
C VAL A 693 -5.27 -17.08 -12.16
N ILE A 694 -6.50 -16.68 -12.42
CA ILE A 694 -7.37 -15.97 -11.48
C ILE A 694 -8.54 -16.89 -11.09
N PRO A 695 -8.96 -16.96 -9.81
CA PRO A 695 -10.21 -17.64 -9.46
C PRO A 695 -11.40 -17.08 -10.24
N VAL A 696 -12.25 -17.96 -10.79
CA VAL A 696 -13.59 -17.56 -11.28
C VAL A 696 -14.46 -17.07 -10.11
N GLU A 697 -14.34 -17.72 -8.96
CA GLU A 697 -15.19 -17.51 -7.79
C GLU A 697 -14.44 -17.86 -6.49
N LEU A 698 -14.80 -17.19 -5.41
CA LEU A 698 -14.33 -17.43 -4.03
C LEU A 698 -15.53 -17.35 -3.08
N GLU A 699 -16.52 -18.21 -3.29
CA GLU A 699 -17.76 -18.24 -2.51
C GLU A 699 -17.69 -19.21 -1.32
N THR A 700 -16.75 -20.17 -1.36
CA THR A 700 -16.63 -21.19 -0.32
C THR A 700 -15.32 -21.11 0.46
N ALA A 701 -15.34 -21.62 1.70
CA ALA A 701 -14.15 -21.74 2.52
C ALA A 701 -13.02 -22.54 1.84
N ALA A 702 -13.37 -23.55 1.02
CA ALA A 702 -12.36 -24.33 0.31
C ALA A 702 -11.61 -23.46 -0.73
N GLN A 703 -12.33 -22.60 -1.43
CA GLN A 703 -11.76 -21.71 -2.45
C GLN A 703 -10.86 -20.65 -1.81
N HIS A 704 -11.28 -20.04 -0.70
CA HIS A 704 -10.42 -19.11 0.07
C HIS A 704 -9.16 -19.79 0.62
N LEU A 705 -9.29 -21.01 1.15
CA LEU A 705 -8.16 -21.74 1.72
C LEU A 705 -7.12 -22.13 0.65
N TYR A 706 -7.56 -22.35 -0.59
CA TYR A 706 -6.68 -22.57 -1.73
C TYR A 706 -5.83 -21.34 -2.06
N GLU A 707 -6.42 -20.14 -2.01
CA GLU A 707 -5.69 -18.88 -2.20
C GLU A 707 -4.69 -18.64 -1.05
N ILE A 708 -5.07 -18.95 0.19
CA ILE A 708 -4.16 -18.88 1.36
C ILE A 708 -3.01 -19.90 1.24
N TYR A 709 -3.23 -21.06 0.63
CA TYR A 709 -2.17 -22.03 0.33
C TYR A 709 -1.13 -21.47 -0.65
N GLY A 710 -1.58 -20.63 -1.60
CA GLY A 710 -0.71 -19.94 -2.56
C GLY A 710 -1.33 -19.76 -3.94
N GLY A 711 -2.51 -20.36 -4.20
CA GLY A 711 -3.24 -20.24 -5.46
C GLY A 711 -2.42 -20.58 -6.72
N LEU A 712 -3.02 -20.31 -7.88
CA LEU A 712 -2.30 -20.28 -9.16
C LEU A 712 -1.95 -18.86 -9.61
N GLY A 713 -2.57 -17.84 -8.99
CA GLY A 713 -2.24 -16.45 -9.24
C GLY A 713 -0.80 -16.13 -8.84
N ARG A 714 -0.09 -15.40 -9.69
CA ARG A 714 1.29 -14.93 -9.43
C ARG A 714 1.39 -13.40 -9.39
N GLY A 715 0.25 -12.76 -9.18
CA GLY A 715 0.15 -11.32 -8.95
C GLY A 715 -0.04 -10.52 -10.23
N TYR A 716 0.20 -9.22 -10.12
CA TYR A 716 -0.18 -8.24 -11.13
C TYR A 716 1.00 -7.45 -11.72
N VAL A 717 2.20 -7.96 -11.54
CA VAL A 717 3.44 -7.33 -12.00
C VAL A 717 4.11 -8.29 -12.99
N PRO A 718 4.28 -7.92 -14.27
CA PRO A 718 5.10 -8.68 -15.20
C PRO A 718 6.55 -8.69 -14.73
N TRP A 719 7.21 -9.81 -14.96
CA TRP A 719 8.63 -9.97 -14.67
C TRP A 719 9.21 -11.07 -15.56
N GLU A 720 10.52 -11.08 -15.72
CA GLU A 720 11.22 -12.10 -16.50
C GLU A 720 12.24 -12.86 -15.64
N ALA A 721 12.41 -14.13 -15.98
CA ALA A 721 13.43 -14.98 -15.41
C ALA A 721 14.26 -15.59 -16.54
N ASP A 722 15.56 -15.61 -16.33
CA ASP A 722 16.52 -16.17 -17.28
C ASP A 722 17.62 -16.95 -16.54
N SER A 723 18.68 -17.26 -17.27
CA SER A 723 19.84 -17.95 -16.71
C SER A 723 20.51 -17.19 -15.55
N SER A 724 20.42 -15.86 -15.50
CA SER A 724 20.98 -15.05 -14.42
C SER A 724 20.18 -15.26 -13.12
N TRP A 725 18.86 -15.24 -13.21
CA TRP A 725 17.96 -15.54 -12.09
C TRP A 725 18.18 -16.95 -11.57
N PHE A 726 18.31 -17.93 -12.46
CA PHE A 726 18.61 -19.33 -12.11
C PHE A 726 19.91 -19.46 -11.30
N ARG A 727 20.97 -18.69 -11.64
CA ARG A 727 22.28 -18.70 -10.97
C ARG A 727 22.27 -18.02 -9.60
N MET A 728 21.29 -17.16 -9.29
CA MET A 728 21.17 -16.52 -7.97
C MET A 728 20.93 -17.55 -6.85
N PHE A 729 20.30 -18.68 -7.18
CA PHE A 729 19.98 -19.74 -6.21
C PHE A 729 21.10 -20.76 -6.10
N ARG A 730 22.20 -20.39 -5.43
CA ARG A 730 23.39 -21.27 -5.28
C ARG A 730 23.18 -22.45 -4.32
N ARG A 731 22.35 -22.29 -3.29
CA ARG A 731 22.19 -23.26 -2.19
C ARG A 731 20.74 -23.70 -1.97
N ARG A 732 19.82 -23.35 -2.86
CA ARG A 732 18.39 -23.64 -2.75
C ARG A 732 17.82 -23.97 -4.13
N SER A 733 16.81 -24.84 -4.19
CA SER A 733 16.12 -25.12 -5.45
C SER A 733 15.47 -23.84 -6.00
N VAL A 734 15.47 -23.71 -7.32
CA VAL A 734 14.98 -22.51 -8.03
C VAL A 734 13.45 -22.46 -7.92
N PRO A 735 12.84 -21.35 -7.46
CA PRO A 735 11.41 -21.28 -7.15
C PRO A 735 10.55 -21.05 -8.41
N VAL A 736 10.64 -21.98 -9.36
CA VAL A 736 9.98 -21.91 -10.68
C VAL A 736 8.46 -21.87 -10.60
N TRP A 737 7.86 -22.35 -9.50
CA TRP A 737 6.43 -22.23 -9.23
C TRP A 737 5.94 -20.79 -9.15
N GLN A 738 6.84 -19.80 -9.05
CA GLN A 738 6.49 -18.38 -9.08
C GLN A 738 6.24 -17.85 -10.50
N LEU A 739 6.70 -18.56 -11.54
CA LEU A 739 6.71 -18.09 -12.93
C LEU A 739 5.36 -18.24 -13.62
N GLY A 740 4.52 -19.16 -13.15
CA GLY A 740 3.19 -19.44 -13.70
C GLY A 740 2.96 -20.94 -13.83
N ALA A 741 1.97 -21.30 -14.63
CA ALA A 741 1.55 -22.69 -14.87
C ALA A 741 1.25 -22.91 -16.35
N THR A 742 1.39 -24.14 -16.83
CA THR A 742 1.07 -24.53 -18.22
C THR A 742 -0.44 -24.47 -18.54
N ALA A 743 -1.29 -24.32 -17.52
CA ALA A 743 -2.72 -24.00 -17.67
C ALA A 743 -2.96 -22.61 -18.30
N ASN A 744 -1.94 -21.75 -18.26
CA ASN A 744 -1.91 -20.47 -18.95
C ASN A 744 -0.46 -20.23 -19.41
N GLY A 745 -0.01 -21.02 -20.39
CA GLY A 745 1.35 -20.93 -20.92
C GLY A 745 1.38 -20.85 -22.45
N ALA A 746 2.34 -20.11 -22.98
CA ALA A 746 2.67 -20.06 -24.39
C ALA A 746 4.17 -20.31 -24.59
N PHE A 747 4.52 -21.00 -25.67
CA PHE A 747 5.88 -21.49 -25.90
C PHE A 747 6.23 -21.36 -27.38
N ARG A 748 7.46 -20.96 -27.71
CA ARG A 748 7.97 -21.24 -29.06
C ARG A 748 8.05 -22.75 -29.26
N ALA A 749 7.57 -23.26 -30.39
CA ALA A 749 7.57 -24.69 -30.69
C ALA A 749 8.97 -25.32 -30.56
N GLU A 750 10.03 -24.56 -30.85
CA GLU A 750 11.41 -25.01 -30.70
C GLU A 750 11.83 -25.37 -29.26
N VAL A 751 11.19 -24.79 -28.24
CA VAL A 751 11.46 -25.13 -26.83
C VAL A 751 11.21 -26.62 -26.59
N MET A 752 10.13 -27.16 -27.16
CA MET A 752 9.76 -28.57 -27.03
C MET A 752 10.68 -29.49 -27.85
N ARG A 753 11.36 -28.95 -28.87
CA ARG A 753 12.31 -29.67 -29.74
C ARG A 753 13.74 -29.66 -29.17
N ASP A 754 14.06 -28.71 -28.30
CA ASP A 754 15.39 -28.62 -27.69
C ASP A 754 15.66 -29.86 -26.81
N PRO A 755 16.71 -30.65 -27.08
CA PRO A 755 16.99 -31.88 -26.33
C PRO A 755 17.34 -31.65 -24.85
N ARG A 756 17.71 -30.42 -24.46
CA ARG A 756 17.97 -30.04 -23.06
C ARG A 756 16.68 -29.80 -22.28
N VAL A 757 15.58 -29.50 -22.98
CA VAL A 757 14.27 -29.24 -22.39
C VAL A 757 13.32 -30.40 -22.71
N GLY A 758 12.98 -30.63 -23.98
CA GLY A 758 12.00 -31.63 -24.41
C GLY A 758 10.59 -31.33 -23.90
N MET A 759 9.65 -32.23 -24.18
CA MET A 759 8.24 -32.07 -23.76
C MET A 759 8.02 -32.26 -22.24
N LEU A 760 6.76 -32.23 -21.80
CA LEU A 760 6.39 -32.42 -20.39
C LEU A 760 6.73 -33.82 -19.90
N GLU A 761 7.18 -33.94 -18.65
CA GLU A 761 7.59 -35.21 -18.07
C GLU A 761 6.38 -36.09 -17.75
N GLU A 762 6.29 -37.26 -18.39
CA GLU A 762 5.13 -38.14 -18.25
C GLU A 762 5.04 -38.86 -16.89
N CYS A 763 6.11 -38.85 -16.10
CA CYS A 763 6.04 -39.29 -14.70
C CYS A 763 5.34 -38.27 -13.79
N LEU A 764 5.08 -37.04 -14.25
CA LEU A 764 4.44 -35.95 -13.50
C LEU A 764 3.07 -35.60 -14.10
N GLY A 765 2.28 -34.84 -13.34
CA GLY A 765 0.96 -34.35 -13.78
C GLY A 765 -0.24 -35.15 -13.28
N CYS A 766 -1.41 -34.53 -13.32
CA CYS A 766 -2.68 -35.13 -12.90
C CYS A 766 -2.99 -36.41 -13.70
N GLY A 767 -3.52 -37.43 -13.01
CA GLY A 767 -3.81 -38.75 -13.59
C GLY A 767 -2.64 -39.74 -13.51
N MET A 768 -1.45 -39.28 -13.17
CA MET A 768 -0.31 -40.11 -12.77
C MET A 768 -0.26 -40.27 -11.24
N PRO A 769 0.37 -41.33 -10.70
CA PRO A 769 0.52 -41.48 -9.26
C PRO A 769 1.16 -40.27 -8.56
N SER A 770 1.95 -39.44 -9.25
CA SER A 770 2.56 -38.19 -8.78
C SER A 770 1.60 -36.99 -8.66
N GLU A 771 0.54 -36.91 -9.49
CA GLU A 771 -0.56 -35.93 -9.48
C GLU A 771 -0.23 -34.44 -9.74
N GLY A 772 1.01 -34.04 -10.11
CA GLY A 772 1.31 -32.65 -10.49
C GLY A 772 2.80 -32.33 -10.72
N SER A 773 3.10 -31.04 -10.84
CA SER A 773 4.45 -30.44 -11.02
C SER A 773 5.16 -30.72 -12.34
N GLU A 774 4.44 -31.17 -13.37
CA GLU A 774 4.96 -31.30 -14.73
C GLU A 774 5.38 -29.95 -15.33
N ASP A 775 4.63 -28.90 -15.02
CA ASP A 775 4.86 -27.52 -15.39
C ASP A 775 6.15 -26.96 -14.73
N ASN A 776 6.28 -27.14 -13.42
CA ASN A 776 7.45 -26.74 -12.65
C ASN A 776 8.71 -27.39 -13.21
N TYR A 777 8.66 -28.68 -13.53
CA TYR A 777 9.81 -29.39 -14.07
C TYR A 777 10.18 -28.90 -15.48
N PHE A 778 9.18 -28.59 -16.31
CA PHE A 778 9.40 -28.03 -17.64
C PHE A 778 10.04 -26.63 -17.59
N LEU A 779 9.49 -25.70 -16.80
CA LEU A 779 10.04 -24.35 -16.63
C LEU A 779 11.44 -24.37 -16.01
N TYR A 780 11.70 -25.30 -15.09
CA TYR A 780 13.02 -25.54 -14.53
C TYR A 780 14.04 -25.95 -15.60
N LYS A 781 13.69 -26.90 -16.48
CA LYS A 781 14.57 -27.33 -17.58
C LYS A 781 14.86 -26.18 -18.55
N ALA A 782 13.84 -25.39 -18.90
CA ALA A 782 14.01 -24.23 -19.77
C ALA A 782 14.99 -23.18 -19.20
N LEU A 783 14.82 -22.79 -17.93
CA LEU A 783 15.77 -21.88 -17.27
C LEU A 783 17.18 -22.48 -17.14
N LYS A 784 17.28 -23.78 -16.85
CA LYS A 784 18.56 -24.49 -16.80
C LYS A 784 19.26 -24.52 -18.16
N ALA A 785 18.51 -24.62 -19.25
CA ALA A 785 19.00 -24.53 -20.63
C ALA A 785 19.36 -23.08 -21.06
N GLY A 786 19.07 -22.09 -20.21
CA GLY A 786 19.38 -20.68 -20.42
C GLY A 786 18.31 -19.88 -21.15
N MET A 787 17.12 -20.44 -21.32
CA MET A 787 16.00 -19.79 -22.00
C MET A 787 15.38 -18.71 -21.13
N LYS A 788 14.86 -17.65 -21.76
CA LYS A 788 14.12 -16.58 -21.07
C LYS A 788 12.64 -16.92 -20.98
N ILE A 789 12.10 -16.76 -19.77
CA ILE A 789 10.69 -16.95 -19.44
C ILE A 789 10.14 -15.59 -19.01
N VAL A 790 9.05 -15.16 -19.63
CA VAL A 790 8.33 -13.93 -19.27
C VAL A 790 7.03 -14.31 -18.58
N TYR A 791 6.76 -13.72 -17.43
CA TYR A 791 5.43 -13.74 -16.84
C TYR A 791 4.67 -12.50 -17.33
N GLU A 792 3.65 -12.70 -18.17
CA GLU A 792 2.80 -11.64 -18.75
C GLU A 792 1.40 -11.72 -18.13
N PRO A 793 1.12 -10.94 -17.10
CA PRO A 793 0.00 -11.29 -16.27
C PRO A 793 -1.29 -10.57 -16.71
N SER A 794 -1.24 -9.74 -17.76
CA SER A 794 -2.43 -9.33 -18.54
C SER A 794 -2.97 -10.46 -19.41
N ALA A 795 -2.12 -11.39 -19.84
CA ALA A 795 -2.54 -12.65 -20.41
C ALA A 795 -3.10 -13.55 -19.29
N HIS A 796 -4.31 -13.26 -18.85
CA HIS A 796 -4.92 -13.93 -17.71
C HIS A 796 -5.98 -14.93 -18.17
N VAL A 797 -6.26 -15.88 -17.30
CA VAL A 797 -7.35 -16.83 -17.47
C VAL A 797 -8.08 -17.01 -16.16
N TYR A 798 -9.36 -17.37 -16.23
CA TYR A 798 -10.16 -17.67 -15.05
C TYR A 798 -10.20 -19.18 -14.85
N HIS A 799 -9.80 -19.63 -13.66
CA HIS A 799 -9.76 -21.04 -13.28
C HIS A 799 -10.77 -21.30 -12.16
N ARG A 800 -11.58 -22.34 -12.29
CA ARG A 800 -12.59 -22.67 -11.27
C ARG A 800 -11.96 -23.42 -10.10
N HIS A 801 -12.10 -22.86 -8.89
CA HIS A 801 -11.61 -23.52 -7.68
C HIS A 801 -12.58 -24.56 -7.17
N ARG A 802 -12.04 -25.61 -6.53
CA ARG A 802 -12.86 -26.66 -5.91
C ARG A 802 -13.69 -26.05 -4.78
N ALA A 803 -15.01 -26.17 -4.88
CA ALA A 803 -15.95 -25.60 -3.92
C ALA A 803 -16.00 -26.35 -2.58
N ASP A 804 -15.68 -27.65 -2.55
CA ASP A 804 -15.76 -28.47 -1.35
C ASP A 804 -14.38 -28.80 -0.74
N LEU A 805 -14.35 -28.90 0.59
CA LEU A 805 -13.13 -29.16 1.36
C LEU A 805 -12.52 -30.54 1.08
N LYS A 806 -13.32 -31.53 0.66
CA LYS A 806 -12.81 -32.88 0.39
C LYS A 806 -12.03 -32.91 -0.92
N ALA A 807 -12.54 -32.26 -1.96
CA ALA A 807 -11.86 -32.07 -3.23
C ALA A 807 -10.60 -31.20 -3.06
N LEU A 808 -10.67 -30.10 -2.28
CA LEU A 808 -9.49 -29.30 -1.96
C LEU A 808 -8.41 -30.15 -1.27
N LYS A 809 -8.76 -30.93 -0.24
CA LYS A 809 -7.79 -31.83 0.42
C LYS A 809 -7.14 -32.80 -0.55
N LYS A 810 -7.92 -33.40 -1.45
CA LYS A 810 -7.40 -34.30 -2.49
C LYS A 810 -6.43 -33.56 -3.43
N GLN A 811 -6.76 -32.33 -3.82
CA GLN A 811 -5.92 -31.49 -4.67
C GLN A 811 -4.60 -31.12 -3.97
N LEU A 812 -4.64 -30.62 -2.74
CA LEU A 812 -3.45 -30.24 -1.97
C LEU A 812 -2.56 -31.45 -1.65
N PHE A 813 -3.15 -32.61 -1.38
CA PHE A 813 -2.40 -33.87 -1.26
C PHE A 813 -1.65 -34.20 -2.56
N GLY A 814 -2.32 -34.05 -3.72
CA GLY A 814 -1.72 -34.24 -5.04
C GLY A 814 -0.57 -33.27 -5.32
N TYR A 815 -0.77 -31.97 -5.07
CA TYR A 815 0.25 -30.95 -5.27
C TYR A 815 1.47 -31.15 -4.38
N SER A 816 1.26 -31.42 -3.08
CA SER A 816 2.37 -31.71 -2.18
C SER A 816 3.16 -32.94 -2.65
N LYS A 817 2.48 -34.02 -3.03
CA LYS A 817 3.10 -35.23 -3.57
C LYS A 817 3.89 -34.97 -4.87
N GLY A 818 3.32 -34.23 -5.81
CA GLY A 818 3.95 -33.85 -7.07
C GLY A 818 5.19 -32.96 -6.87
N PHE A 819 5.12 -32.02 -5.93
CA PHE A 819 6.23 -31.12 -5.60
C PHE A 819 7.48 -31.89 -5.12
N ILE A 820 7.28 -32.99 -4.39
CA ILE A 820 8.36 -33.87 -3.97
C ILE A 820 8.91 -34.69 -5.14
N CYS A 821 8.03 -35.21 -5.99
CA CYS A 821 8.44 -35.93 -7.21
C CYS A 821 9.33 -35.04 -8.10
N PHE A 822 8.95 -33.77 -8.26
CA PHE A 822 9.74 -32.75 -8.97
C PHE A 822 11.16 -32.60 -8.40
N HIS A 823 11.30 -32.42 -7.09
CA HIS A 823 12.62 -32.32 -6.47
C HIS A 823 13.44 -33.61 -6.54
N LEU A 824 12.80 -34.78 -6.44
CA LEU A 824 13.48 -36.07 -6.60
C LEU A 824 13.99 -36.26 -8.04
N LEU A 825 13.24 -35.81 -9.05
CA LEU A 825 13.70 -35.83 -10.44
C LEU A 825 14.88 -34.88 -10.68
N GLN A 826 14.90 -33.70 -10.06
CA GLN A 826 16.06 -32.80 -10.08
C GLN A 826 17.33 -33.52 -9.58
N ILE A 827 17.22 -34.30 -8.51
CA ILE A 827 18.36 -35.05 -7.95
C ILE A 827 18.74 -36.21 -8.88
N LYS A 828 17.75 -37.03 -9.25
CA LYS A 828 17.97 -38.31 -9.95
C LYS A 828 18.43 -38.12 -11.39
N ARG A 829 17.83 -37.19 -12.13
CA ARG A 829 18.07 -37.00 -13.57
C ARG A 829 18.98 -35.81 -13.86
N ASP A 830 18.74 -34.70 -13.18
CA ASP A 830 19.47 -33.45 -13.44
C ASP A 830 20.74 -33.26 -12.62
N ARG A 831 20.98 -34.14 -11.64
CA ARG A 831 22.09 -34.06 -10.67
C ARG A 831 22.13 -32.72 -9.93
N ASP A 832 20.99 -32.07 -9.75
CA ASP A 832 20.87 -30.80 -9.05
C ASP A 832 20.57 -31.03 -7.56
N PHE A 833 21.64 -31.10 -6.76
CA PHE A 833 21.55 -31.34 -5.33
C PHE A 833 21.03 -30.15 -4.52
N ARG A 834 20.76 -28.99 -5.13
CA ARG A 834 20.06 -27.88 -4.45
C ARG A 834 18.68 -28.32 -3.96
N ALA A 835 18.04 -29.26 -4.64
CA ALA A 835 16.80 -29.90 -4.23
C ALA A 835 16.87 -30.59 -2.86
N VAL A 836 18.03 -31.11 -2.45
CA VAL A 836 18.22 -31.76 -1.13
C VAL A 836 17.96 -30.76 -0.01
N THR A 837 18.41 -29.51 -0.17
CA THR A 837 18.15 -28.45 0.82
C THR A 837 16.67 -28.07 0.87
N ALA A 838 15.96 -28.12 -0.26
CA ALA A 838 14.52 -27.88 -0.29
C ALA A 838 13.77 -28.95 0.53
N LEU A 839 14.11 -30.23 0.29
CA LEU A 839 13.49 -31.39 0.94
C LEU A 839 13.82 -31.52 2.43
N LEU A 840 15.08 -31.34 2.83
CA LEU A 840 15.54 -31.64 4.19
C LEU A 840 15.56 -30.43 5.13
N VAL A 841 15.50 -29.20 4.60
CA VAL A 841 15.69 -27.99 5.42
C VAL A 841 14.54 -27.00 5.21
N ILE A 842 14.24 -26.60 3.98
CA ILE A 842 13.27 -25.52 3.71
C ILE A 842 11.83 -25.98 3.98
N LEU A 843 11.42 -27.11 3.42
CA LEU A 843 10.06 -27.64 3.61
C LEU A 843 9.77 -27.96 5.08
N PRO A 844 10.64 -28.69 5.83
CA PRO A 844 10.42 -28.92 7.26
C PRO A 844 10.26 -27.62 8.05
N MET A 845 11.12 -26.61 7.81
CA MET A 845 11.00 -25.31 8.47
C MET A 845 9.70 -24.59 8.11
N HIS A 846 9.24 -24.69 6.87
CA HIS A 846 7.96 -24.11 6.43
C HIS A 846 6.79 -24.75 7.18
N PHE A 847 6.74 -26.09 7.25
CA PHE A 847 5.74 -26.82 8.03
C PHE A 847 5.77 -26.45 9.51
N CYS A 848 6.96 -26.42 10.15
CA CYS A 848 7.09 -26.02 11.55
C CYS A 848 6.58 -24.59 11.80
N ARG A 849 6.88 -23.63 10.92
CA ARG A 849 6.41 -22.24 11.03
C ARG A 849 4.89 -22.14 10.88
N ARG A 850 4.29 -22.85 9.93
CA ARG A 850 2.82 -22.87 9.76
C ARG A 850 2.12 -23.59 10.90
N ALA A 851 2.67 -24.70 11.39
CA ALA A 851 2.16 -25.40 12.57
C ALA A 851 2.20 -24.49 13.80
N TRP A 852 3.31 -23.78 14.03
CA TRP A 852 3.42 -22.79 15.10
C TRP A 852 2.40 -21.65 14.95
N SER A 853 2.21 -21.12 13.75
CA SER A 853 1.22 -20.09 13.46
C SER A 853 -0.22 -20.56 13.73
N ALA A 854 -0.55 -21.79 13.33
CA ALA A 854 -1.86 -22.41 13.59
C ALA A 854 -2.09 -22.65 15.10
N MET A 855 -1.08 -23.17 15.82
CA MET A 855 -1.17 -23.43 17.27
C MET A 855 -1.27 -22.14 18.10
N THR A 856 -0.69 -21.03 17.64
CA THR A 856 -0.72 -19.74 18.35
C THR A 856 -1.95 -18.88 18.05
N ARG A 857 -2.98 -19.42 17.39
CA ARG A 857 -4.20 -18.73 16.91
C ARG A 857 -3.91 -17.45 16.10
N LYS A 858 -2.78 -17.45 15.36
CA LYS A 858 -2.33 -16.36 14.49
C LYS A 858 -2.36 -16.72 13.00
N GLY A 859 -2.82 -17.92 12.65
CA GLY A 859 -2.73 -18.46 11.29
C GLY A 859 -4.11 -18.68 10.67
N ASP A 860 -4.29 -18.17 9.44
CA ASP A 860 -5.52 -18.30 8.65
C ASP A 860 -5.61 -19.67 7.92
N TYR A 861 -4.70 -20.61 8.22
CA TYR A 861 -4.59 -21.90 7.54
C TYR A 861 -4.80 -23.10 8.48
N PRO A 862 -5.80 -23.96 8.25
CA PRO A 862 -6.15 -25.06 9.12
C PRO A 862 -5.05 -26.12 9.26
N LEU A 863 -4.88 -26.62 10.49
CA LEU A 863 -3.93 -27.72 10.78
C LEU A 863 -4.27 -29.00 9.99
N THR A 864 -5.55 -29.24 9.70
CA THR A 864 -5.98 -30.41 8.92
C THR A 864 -5.51 -30.37 7.47
N LEU A 865 -5.41 -29.19 6.85
CA LEU A 865 -4.83 -29.03 5.52
C LEU A 865 -3.31 -29.19 5.57
N LEU A 866 -2.66 -28.64 6.61
CA LEU A 866 -1.22 -28.81 6.82
C LEU A 866 -0.83 -30.30 6.96
N LEU A 867 -1.63 -31.07 7.71
CA LEU A 867 -1.46 -32.52 7.80
C LEU A 867 -1.67 -33.20 6.44
N THR A 868 -2.64 -32.74 5.65
CA THR A 868 -2.89 -33.29 4.31
C THR A 868 -1.68 -33.10 3.38
N GLU A 869 -1.07 -31.92 3.41
CA GLU A 869 0.18 -31.66 2.69
C GLU A 869 1.33 -32.54 3.20
N LEU A 870 1.48 -32.72 4.51
CA LEU A 870 2.52 -33.58 5.10
C LEU A 870 2.37 -35.05 4.64
N HIS A 871 1.13 -35.55 4.56
CA HIS A 871 0.89 -36.89 4.01
C HIS A 871 1.29 -36.98 2.53
N GLY A 872 0.98 -35.95 1.73
CA GLY A 872 1.43 -35.87 0.33
C GLY A 872 2.95 -35.89 0.22
N TRP A 873 3.63 -35.19 1.13
CA TRP A 873 5.09 -35.17 1.19
C TRP A 873 5.68 -36.56 1.43
N ILE A 874 5.16 -37.30 2.41
CA ILE A 874 5.60 -38.67 2.72
C ILE A 874 5.31 -39.63 1.56
N ALA A 875 4.19 -39.46 0.86
CA ALA A 875 3.81 -40.31 -0.26
C ALA A 875 4.63 -40.07 -1.55
N GLY A 876 5.26 -38.90 -1.69
CA GLY A 876 5.99 -38.46 -2.88
C GLY A 876 7.00 -39.47 -3.46
N PRO A 877 7.98 -39.98 -2.68
CA PRO A 877 8.99 -40.91 -3.20
C PRO A 877 8.39 -42.20 -3.78
N PHE A 878 7.41 -42.80 -3.09
CA PHE A 878 6.74 -44.00 -3.55
C PHE A 878 5.88 -43.72 -4.79
N ALA A 879 5.21 -42.57 -4.82
CA ALA A 879 4.42 -42.12 -5.97
C ALA A 879 5.27 -41.91 -7.23
N LEU A 880 6.48 -41.37 -7.10
CA LEU A 880 7.41 -41.23 -8.22
C LEU A 880 7.79 -42.61 -8.77
N TRP A 881 8.15 -43.56 -7.91
CA TRP A 881 8.49 -44.93 -8.33
C TRP A 881 7.33 -45.63 -9.04
N GLN A 882 6.09 -45.47 -8.55
CA GLN A 882 4.90 -45.99 -9.22
C GLN A 882 4.67 -45.34 -10.59
N SER A 883 4.89 -44.03 -10.69
CA SER A 883 4.76 -43.29 -11.95
C SER A 883 5.80 -43.76 -12.97
N GLU A 884 7.05 -43.96 -12.55
CA GLU A 884 8.12 -44.46 -13.42
C GLU A 884 7.82 -45.87 -13.95
N ARG A 885 7.34 -46.79 -13.10
CA ARG A 885 6.91 -48.12 -13.54
C ARG A 885 5.75 -48.06 -14.53
N ARG A 886 4.81 -47.12 -14.33
CA ARG A 886 3.69 -46.92 -15.26
C ARG A 886 4.17 -46.40 -16.60
N VAL A 887 5.08 -45.42 -16.63
CA VAL A 887 5.68 -44.91 -17.87
C VAL A 887 6.49 -46.00 -18.58
N GLN A 888 7.23 -46.84 -17.85
CA GLN A 888 7.93 -48.00 -18.44
C GLN A 888 6.98 -48.97 -19.14
N LYS A 889 5.77 -49.18 -18.58
CA LYS A 889 4.75 -50.05 -19.18
C LYS A 889 4.02 -49.41 -20.36
N LEU A 890 3.70 -48.11 -20.28
CA LEU A 890 2.90 -47.40 -21.29
C LEU A 890 3.75 -46.84 -22.46
N GLY A 891 5.07 -46.75 -22.28
CA GLY A 891 5.98 -46.11 -23.23
C GLY A 891 5.94 -44.58 -23.13
N ARG A 892 7.05 -43.93 -23.52
CA ARG A 892 7.14 -42.46 -23.57
C ARG A 892 6.54 -41.90 -24.86
N SER A 893 6.24 -40.60 -24.85
CA SER A 893 5.85 -39.87 -26.05
C SER A 893 7.01 -39.77 -27.03
N HIS A 894 6.74 -39.80 -28.33
CA HIS A 894 7.77 -39.53 -29.34
C HIS A 894 8.21 -38.06 -29.27
N PRO A 895 9.48 -37.73 -29.58
CA PRO A 895 9.92 -36.34 -29.66
C PRO A 895 9.06 -35.53 -30.64
N MET A 896 8.91 -34.23 -30.39
CA MET A 896 8.18 -33.36 -31.30
C MET A 896 8.84 -33.37 -32.70
N PRO A 897 8.08 -33.50 -33.80
CA PRO A 897 8.63 -33.52 -35.15
C PRO A 897 9.42 -32.24 -35.49
N ALA A 898 10.42 -32.38 -36.36
CA ALA A 898 11.13 -31.23 -36.93
C ALA A 898 10.16 -30.34 -37.74
N ALA A 899 10.43 -29.02 -37.78
CA ALA A 899 9.59 -28.08 -38.51
C ALA A 899 9.46 -28.49 -39.99
N ARG A 900 8.23 -28.54 -40.52
CA ARG A 900 8.01 -28.67 -41.96
C ARG A 900 8.49 -27.36 -42.60
N THR A 901 9.58 -27.39 -43.35
CA THR A 901 9.97 -26.26 -44.19
C THR A 901 8.83 -26.02 -45.19
N ALA A 902 8.10 -24.91 -45.02
CA ALA A 902 7.16 -24.44 -46.02
C ALA A 902 7.96 -24.18 -47.30
N GLY A 903 7.79 -25.05 -48.30
CA GLY A 903 8.39 -24.88 -49.61
C GLY A 903 7.80 -23.66 -50.28
N LEU A 904 8.46 -22.52 -50.16
CA LEU A 904 8.35 -21.44 -51.14
C LEU A 904 8.95 -21.98 -52.44
N GLY A 905 8.09 -22.55 -53.28
CA GLY A 905 8.42 -22.92 -54.65
C GLY A 905 8.84 -21.66 -55.41
N THR A 906 10.15 -21.43 -55.48
CA THR A 906 10.75 -20.51 -56.44
C THR A 906 10.69 -21.16 -57.80
N THR A 907 9.63 -20.88 -58.55
CA THR A 907 9.71 -20.92 -60.00
C THR A 907 10.62 -19.77 -60.43
N CYS A 908 11.92 -20.05 -60.56
CA CYS A 908 12.85 -19.19 -61.30
C CYS A 908 12.40 -19.15 -62.77
N SER A 909 11.69 -18.09 -63.13
CA SER A 909 11.59 -17.61 -64.50
C SER A 909 12.94 -16.99 -64.87
N ASN A 910 13.70 -17.67 -65.73
CA ASN A 910 14.85 -17.08 -66.43
C ASN A 910 14.35 -15.96 -67.36
N ASP A 911 14.66 -14.71 -67.03
CA ASP A 911 14.70 -13.61 -68.01
C ASP A 911 16.14 -13.08 -68.12
N PRO A 912 16.84 -13.32 -69.24
CA PRO A 912 18.18 -12.81 -69.47
C PRO A 912 18.05 -11.46 -70.20
N ARG A 913 17.80 -10.38 -69.46
CA ARG A 913 18.07 -8.99 -69.87
C ARG A 913 17.67 -8.02 -68.74
N LEU A 914 18.63 -7.71 -67.87
CA LEU A 914 18.96 -6.37 -67.32
C LEU A 914 19.92 -6.49 -66.14
#